data_AF-A0A817Q4K2-F1
#
_entry.id   AF-A0A817Q4K2-F1
#
_cell.length_a   1.000
_cell.length_b   1.000
_cell.length_c   1.000
_cell.angle_alpha   90.00
_cell.angle_beta   90.00
_cell.angle_gamma   90.00
#
_symmetry.space_group_name_H-M   'P 1'
#
loop_
_entity.id
_entity.type
_entity.pdbx_description
1 polymer ?
#
loop_
_entity_poly.entity_id
_entity_poly.type
_entity_poly.pdbx_seq_one_letter_code
_entity_poly.pdbx_strand_id
1 'polypeptide(L)'
;MSSKSELTKTIESQQAQIVRLEKRFTDVVTAYKNLKKEKDALESTVRVLSSTSAPTTTTGDAAASENESNLSTKEDNESGSEAETTRASSEQQIFQGKLNTLQQNVSILAEQKQRMEQMFQSDKRKIRAENDELKKSLEEAKAENIINKEKYDNEIKELKKLLRQSQRDHEREAADYGVMMRELQTNLSTERNKSETMEHQFEECRAKVVTLESQLDTVRKQLQNLNNQHQTKLNEFKEKDSIDLEELKRLKENIVQLTSKTKDMEIKHAEQLQVESKRNQQLEKKLADTLSENAQRMSTNEIHIAELSEQIGLIEKQRAQDQMSIQRLKERIAQLDVENALLAKASSSSIEHDITDQTNDDDNPQDLDTLLQRIAKLKVLIRTANDRFGKSLTIEDILNIDREMSSPSTTTTTNNNGISLSPENNKILHSKCYEEIDRLKSELEKYRSKTVAVFKAKSLKDTNSTKEIDDLRNQIDQLREKLAHSQALYNCENDRHVQVVEKLEACLSNIQKQHRQEMEHILSKKRVELNELESELDKQRERTIRLLSEKDRELEAVRKQIQPTAIIDNKTSHSSSDIQSIDEAPTIINELFSRHHHHSSSTIGGPISPIHADNNNLLYFIQEQQLREQEVSSLRKQRHELEVTIRDLHNKYSFEINQLQTTIEKLNDDLEHMKLSTQRNELLTKNEHNIDYIKNVFYHYLLANDTQVKHTMANALMTILHFSIKEKAKVESLKHTSSLTSGGWFNYK
;
A
#
# COMPACT_ATOMS: atom_id res chain seq x y z
N MET A 1 61.28 -23.17 -32.09
CA MET A 1 61.93 -22.04 -32.79
C MET A 1 62.55 -21.14 -31.73
N SER A 2 63.87 -21.16 -31.53
CA SER A 2 64.51 -20.17 -30.64
C SER A 2 64.29 -18.76 -31.17
N SER A 3 64.06 -17.81 -30.27
CA SER A 3 63.74 -16.43 -30.65
C SER A 3 64.92 -15.79 -31.38
N LYS A 4 64.63 -14.92 -32.36
CA LYS A 4 65.65 -14.13 -33.05
C LYS A 4 66.52 -13.33 -32.06
N SER A 5 65.96 -12.91 -30.92
CA SER A 5 66.70 -12.22 -29.85
C SER A 5 67.63 -13.13 -29.04
N GLU A 6 67.32 -14.43 -28.91
CA GLU A 6 68.22 -15.39 -28.27
C GLU A 6 69.42 -15.67 -29.18
N LEU A 7 69.15 -15.86 -30.47
CA LEU A 7 70.17 -16.04 -31.50
C LEU A 7 71.13 -14.83 -31.57
N THR A 8 70.63 -13.60 -31.60
CA THR A 8 71.53 -12.42 -31.59
C THR A 8 72.36 -12.35 -30.32
N LYS A 9 71.78 -12.58 -29.13
CA LYS A 9 72.53 -12.65 -27.86
C LYS A 9 73.62 -13.73 -27.86
N THR A 10 73.37 -14.89 -28.47
CA THR A 10 74.42 -15.92 -28.61
C THR A 10 75.53 -15.51 -29.57
N ILE A 11 75.20 -14.83 -30.67
CA ILE A 11 76.18 -14.32 -31.64
C ILE A 11 77.03 -13.20 -31.00
N GLU A 12 76.41 -12.25 -30.29
CA GLU A 12 77.09 -11.20 -29.53
C GLU A 12 78.03 -11.78 -28.46
N SER A 13 77.59 -12.82 -27.74
CA SER A 13 78.40 -13.53 -26.76
C SER A 13 79.59 -14.25 -27.40
N GLN A 14 79.38 -14.91 -28.55
CA GLN A 14 80.44 -15.58 -29.32
C GLN A 14 81.44 -14.57 -29.89
N GLN A 15 80.99 -13.44 -30.45
CA GLN A 15 81.87 -12.36 -30.89
C GLN A 15 82.70 -11.79 -29.74
N ALA A 16 82.09 -11.53 -28.57
CA ALA A 16 82.81 -11.10 -27.38
C ALA A 16 83.82 -12.15 -26.88
N GLN A 17 83.57 -13.45 -27.07
CA GLN A 17 84.51 -14.51 -26.77
C GLN A 17 85.66 -14.59 -27.78
N ILE A 18 85.37 -14.42 -29.09
CA ILE A 18 86.37 -14.38 -30.16
C ILE A 18 87.35 -13.23 -29.92
N VAL A 19 86.88 -11.99 -29.69
CA VAL A 19 87.73 -10.82 -29.45
C VAL A 19 88.63 -11.00 -28.21
N ARG A 20 88.17 -11.70 -27.17
CA ARG A 20 89.01 -12.07 -26.00
C ARG A 20 90.09 -13.09 -26.35
N LEU A 21 89.79 -14.05 -27.23
CA LEU A 21 90.75 -15.06 -27.70
C LEU A 21 91.77 -14.46 -28.67
N GLU A 22 91.34 -13.60 -29.58
CA GLU A 22 92.20 -12.82 -30.48
C GLU A 22 93.19 -11.97 -29.68
N LYS A 23 92.71 -11.21 -28.67
CA LYS A 23 93.59 -10.42 -27.79
C LYS A 23 94.61 -11.30 -27.08
N ARG A 24 94.17 -12.40 -26.45
CA ARG A 24 95.07 -13.39 -25.81
C ARG A 24 96.08 -13.98 -26.80
N PHE A 25 95.68 -14.21 -28.04
CA PHE A 25 96.58 -14.70 -29.08
C PHE A 25 97.61 -13.63 -29.50
N THR A 26 97.22 -12.35 -29.62
CA THR A 26 98.19 -11.26 -29.85
C THR A 26 99.15 -11.06 -28.67
N ASP A 27 98.68 -11.24 -27.44
CA ASP A 27 99.51 -11.18 -26.23
C ASP A 27 100.52 -12.34 -26.20
N VAL A 28 100.08 -13.57 -26.52
CA VAL A 28 100.96 -14.75 -26.66
C VAL A 28 101.94 -14.61 -27.83
N VAL A 29 101.51 -14.09 -28.98
CA VAL A 29 102.39 -13.87 -30.15
C VAL A 29 103.42 -12.77 -29.89
N THR A 30 103.09 -11.72 -29.13
CA THR A 30 104.07 -10.70 -28.73
C THR A 30 105.04 -11.21 -27.67
N ALA A 31 104.56 -11.97 -26.68
CA ALA A 31 105.41 -12.69 -25.73
C ALA A 31 106.38 -13.65 -26.46
N TYR A 32 105.88 -14.45 -27.41
CA TYR A 32 106.71 -15.36 -28.21
C TYR A 32 107.72 -14.62 -29.10
N LYS A 33 107.36 -13.47 -29.69
CA LYS A 33 108.30 -12.60 -30.44
C LYS A 33 109.39 -12.02 -29.54
N ASN A 34 109.09 -11.71 -28.28
CA ASN A 34 110.07 -11.21 -27.32
C ASN A 34 110.98 -12.34 -26.81
N LEU A 35 110.42 -13.49 -26.41
CA LEU A 35 111.16 -14.69 -26.04
C LEU A 35 112.04 -15.20 -27.19
N LYS A 36 111.58 -15.08 -28.45
CA LYS A 36 112.44 -15.37 -29.61
C LYS A 36 113.62 -14.40 -29.71
N LYS A 37 113.44 -13.09 -29.51
CA LYS A 37 114.56 -12.13 -29.52
C LYS A 37 115.57 -12.42 -28.40
N GLU A 38 115.08 -12.77 -27.22
CA GLU A 38 115.90 -13.21 -26.09
C GLU A 38 116.67 -14.49 -26.43
N LYS A 39 115.99 -15.50 -27.01
CA LYS A 39 116.61 -16.72 -27.50
C LYS A 39 117.67 -16.43 -28.59
N ASP A 40 117.35 -15.62 -29.60
CA ASP A 40 118.25 -15.30 -30.71
C ASP A 40 119.50 -14.54 -30.18
N ALA A 41 119.34 -13.67 -29.18
CA ALA A 41 120.44 -13.02 -28.47
C ALA A 41 121.29 -14.02 -27.65
N LEU A 42 120.67 -14.95 -26.94
CA LEU A 42 121.36 -16.01 -26.20
C LEU A 42 122.09 -16.98 -27.14
N GLU A 43 121.49 -17.42 -28.25
CA GLU A 43 122.16 -18.21 -29.28
C GLU A 43 123.37 -17.46 -29.89
N SER A 44 123.30 -16.12 -30.02
CA SER A 44 124.45 -15.34 -30.46
C SER A 44 125.62 -15.42 -29.45
N THR A 45 125.34 -15.34 -28.15
CA THR A 45 126.38 -15.51 -27.10
C THR A 45 126.93 -16.94 -27.06
N VAL A 46 126.07 -17.97 -27.18
CA VAL A 46 126.51 -19.37 -27.20
C VAL A 46 127.42 -19.64 -28.40
N ARG A 47 127.07 -19.19 -29.62
CA ARG A 47 127.94 -19.36 -30.80
C ARG A 47 129.30 -18.69 -30.64
N VAL A 48 129.34 -17.51 -30.01
CA VAL A 48 130.57 -16.72 -29.75
C VAL A 48 131.42 -17.29 -28.60
N LEU A 49 130.85 -18.15 -27.75
CA LEU A 49 131.58 -18.90 -26.72
C LEU A 49 132.09 -20.24 -27.26
N SER A 50 131.22 -21.03 -27.90
CA SER A 50 131.55 -22.34 -28.49
C SER A 50 132.58 -22.27 -29.62
N SER A 51 132.66 -21.16 -30.36
CA SER A 51 133.71 -20.96 -31.37
C SER A 51 135.14 -20.89 -30.80
N THR A 52 135.28 -20.84 -29.47
CA THR A 52 136.57 -20.82 -28.76
C THR A 52 136.82 -22.05 -27.87
N SER A 53 136.03 -23.13 -28.00
CA SER A 53 136.14 -24.32 -27.13
C SER A 53 136.77 -25.56 -27.81
N ALA A 54 137.64 -25.39 -28.81
CA ALA A 54 138.25 -26.51 -29.55
C ALA A 54 139.73 -26.29 -29.89
N PRO A 55 140.65 -26.94 -29.16
CA PRO A 55 141.98 -27.32 -29.64
C PRO A 55 142.09 -28.84 -29.87
N THR A 56 142.95 -29.25 -30.79
CA THR A 56 143.18 -30.64 -31.21
C THR A 56 144.10 -31.42 -30.24
N THR A 57 143.82 -32.71 -30.00
CA THR A 57 144.77 -33.80 -30.36
C THR A 57 144.19 -35.22 -30.19
N THR A 58 144.50 -36.03 -31.18
CA THR A 58 144.20 -37.46 -31.41
C THR A 58 144.66 -38.44 -30.32
N THR A 59 143.86 -39.47 -30.01
CA THR A 59 144.15 -40.92 -30.28
C THR A 59 143.02 -41.84 -29.75
N GLY A 60 142.72 -42.92 -30.49
CA GLY A 60 141.84 -44.02 -30.04
C GLY A 60 140.49 -44.15 -30.76
N ASP A 61 140.42 -45.09 -31.70
CA ASP A 61 139.32 -45.92 -32.26
C ASP A 61 137.84 -45.56 -31.90
N ALA A 62 136.84 -45.68 -32.81
CA ALA A 62 136.74 -46.56 -33.98
C ALA A 62 135.66 -46.14 -35.03
N ALA A 63 135.77 -46.74 -36.23
CA ALA A 63 134.70 -47.11 -37.19
C ALA A 63 133.88 -46.04 -37.99
N ALA A 64 134.11 -46.07 -39.32
CA ALA A 64 133.12 -45.98 -40.43
C ALA A 64 132.26 -44.69 -40.63
N SER A 65 131.93 -44.26 -41.86
CA SER A 65 132.39 -44.64 -43.21
C SER A 65 132.14 -43.49 -44.21
N GLU A 66 132.91 -43.46 -45.30
CA GLU A 66 132.59 -42.96 -46.68
C GLU A 66 131.99 -41.54 -46.93
N ASN A 67 132.12 -40.93 -48.11
CA ASN A 67 133.21 -40.88 -49.12
C ASN A 67 132.90 -39.74 -50.14
N GLU A 68 133.94 -39.14 -50.76
CA GLU A 68 133.91 -38.38 -52.04
C GLU A 68 132.96 -37.13 -52.18
N SER A 69 133.17 -36.16 -53.07
CA SER A 69 134.26 -35.83 -54.03
C SER A 69 134.31 -34.29 -54.21
N ASN A 70 135.48 -33.63 -54.21
CA ASN A 70 136.22 -33.13 -55.40
C ASN A 70 135.40 -32.16 -56.31
N LEU A 71 135.79 -30.91 -56.62
CA LEU A 71 136.90 -30.47 -57.51
C LEU A 71 136.73 -28.92 -57.71
N SER A 72 137.69 -27.99 -57.94
CA SER A 72 139.15 -27.98 -58.18
C SER A 72 139.86 -26.70 -57.66
N THR A 73 141.18 -26.83 -57.46
CA THR A 73 142.30 -25.86 -57.48
C THR A 73 142.18 -24.50 -58.20
N LYS A 74 142.85 -23.47 -57.66
CA LYS A 74 144.14 -23.00 -58.24
C LYS A 74 145.08 -22.33 -57.22
N GLU A 75 146.36 -22.62 -57.35
CA GLU A 75 147.49 -22.10 -56.57
C GLU A 75 148.00 -20.75 -57.20
N ASP A 76 149.03 -20.02 -56.72
CA ASP A 76 150.14 -20.41 -55.85
C ASP A 76 150.89 -19.21 -55.20
N ASN A 77 151.64 -19.48 -54.11
CA ASN A 77 152.89 -18.85 -53.56
C ASN A 77 153.18 -17.30 -53.63
N GLU A 78 153.97 -16.66 -52.75
CA GLU A 78 154.87 -17.09 -51.65
C GLU A 78 155.12 -15.92 -50.62
N SER A 79 155.61 -16.25 -49.40
CA SER A 79 156.36 -15.43 -48.38
C SER A 79 156.08 -13.92 -48.12
N GLY A 80 156.09 -13.37 -46.88
CA GLY A 80 156.15 -13.94 -45.53
C GLY A 80 157.14 -13.26 -44.56
N SER A 81 156.69 -12.48 -43.54
CA SER A 81 157.41 -12.21 -42.25
C SER A 81 156.71 -11.26 -41.22
N GLU A 82 155.40 -11.35 -40.94
CA GLU A 82 154.72 -10.50 -39.91
C GLU A 82 153.83 -11.29 -38.90
N ALA A 83 154.33 -12.43 -38.40
CA ALA A 83 153.49 -13.47 -37.79
C ALA A 83 153.17 -13.34 -36.27
N GLU A 84 153.83 -12.45 -35.52
CA GLU A 84 153.68 -12.41 -34.04
C GLU A 84 152.89 -11.21 -33.52
N THR A 85 153.12 -9.99 -34.02
CA THR A 85 152.38 -8.78 -33.61
C THR A 85 150.89 -8.82 -34.00
N THR A 86 150.56 -9.56 -35.07
CA THR A 86 149.21 -9.64 -35.62
C THR A 86 148.26 -10.48 -34.75
N ARG A 87 148.72 -11.62 -34.21
CA ARG A 87 147.89 -12.54 -33.41
C ARG A 87 147.30 -11.87 -32.16
N ALA A 88 148.13 -11.18 -31.37
CA ALA A 88 147.66 -10.51 -30.16
C ALA A 88 146.63 -9.39 -30.45
N SER A 89 146.79 -8.68 -31.57
CA SER A 89 145.83 -7.67 -32.02
C SER A 89 144.50 -8.29 -32.44
N SER A 90 144.53 -9.41 -33.18
CA SER A 90 143.32 -10.18 -33.53
C SER A 90 142.59 -10.71 -32.29
N GLU A 91 143.30 -11.25 -31.31
CA GLU A 91 142.68 -11.72 -30.05
C GLU A 91 142.05 -10.57 -29.26
N GLN A 92 142.73 -9.41 -29.14
CA GLN A 92 142.14 -8.22 -28.52
C GLN A 92 140.88 -7.74 -29.27
N GLN A 93 140.87 -7.73 -30.60
CA GLN A 93 139.68 -7.37 -31.38
C GLN A 93 138.52 -8.37 -31.17
N ILE A 94 138.80 -9.67 -31.05
CA ILE A 94 137.81 -10.69 -30.72
C ILE A 94 137.25 -10.48 -29.31
N PHE A 95 138.08 -10.16 -28.32
CA PHE A 95 137.63 -9.81 -26.97
C PHE A 95 136.82 -8.50 -26.93
N GLN A 96 137.22 -7.48 -27.70
CA GLN A 96 136.48 -6.23 -27.86
C GLN A 96 135.08 -6.51 -28.46
N GLY A 97 135.00 -7.37 -29.48
CA GLY A 97 133.74 -7.85 -30.04
C GLY A 97 132.86 -8.57 -29.01
N LYS A 98 133.44 -9.52 -28.27
CA LYS A 98 132.76 -10.25 -27.17
C LYS A 98 132.20 -9.30 -26.11
N LEU A 99 132.97 -8.28 -25.70
CA LEU A 99 132.55 -7.27 -24.73
C LEU A 99 131.42 -6.40 -25.29
N ASN A 100 131.54 -5.92 -26.53
CA ASN A 100 130.52 -5.11 -27.19
C ASN A 100 129.18 -5.87 -27.34
N THR A 101 129.21 -7.14 -27.75
CA THR A 101 128.01 -7.99 -27.86
C THR A 101 127.37 -8.23 -26.48
N LEU A 102 128.18 -8.49 -25.44
CA LEU A 102 127.66 -8.64 -24.08
C LEU A 102 127.04 -7.33 -23.56
N GLN A 103 127.69 -6.19 -23.78
CA GLN A 103 127.19 -4.86 -23.42
C GLN A 103 125.88 -4.54 -24.16
N GLN A 104 125.78 -4.87 -25.45
CA GLN A 104 124.55 -4.73 -26.23
C GLN A 104 123.43 -5.62 -25.68
N ASN A 105 123.71 -6.87 -25.33
CA ASN A 105 122.71 -7.79 -24.77
C ASN A 105 122.27 -7.39 -23.35
N VAL A 106 123.19 -6.91 -22.50
CA VAL A 106 122.83 -6.33 -21.18
C VAL A 106 121.98 -5.06 -21.35
N SER A 107 122.29 -4.21 -22.34
CA SER A 107 121.48 -3.04 -22.67
C SER A 107 120.07 -3.43 -23.14
N ILE A 108 119.95 -4.42 -24.04
CA ILE A 108 118.66 -4.95 -24.50
C ILE A 108 117.86 -5.55 -23.34
N LEU A 109 118.48 -6.35 -22.46
CA LEU A 109 117.80 -6.92 -21.29
C LEU A 109 117.37 -5.84 -20.28
N ALA A 110 118.17 -4.80 -20.07
CA ALA A 110 117.79 -3.65 -19.25
C ALA A 110 116.61 -2.89 -19.87
N GLU A 111 116.62 -2.67 -21.19
CA GLU A 111 115.54 -2.01 -21.92
C GLU A 111 114.23 -2.82 -21.90
N GLN A 112 114.30 -4.15 -22.07
CA GLN A 112 113.13 -5.02 -21.94
C GLN A 112 112.60 -5.07 -20.49
N LYS A 113 113.49 -5.14 -19.49
CA LYS A 113 113.09 -5.05 -18.07
C LYS A 113 112.41 -3.70 -17.78
N GLN A 114 112.93 -2.59 -18.31
CA GLN A 114 112.32 -1.27 -18.18
C GLN A 114 110.95 -1.21 -18.86
N ARG A 115 110.78 -1.78 -20.06
CA ARG A 115 109.47 -1.89 -20.74
C ARG A 115 108.47 -2.69 -19.92
N MET A 116 108.87 -3.85 -19.38
CA MET A 116 107.98 -4.67 -18.55
C MET A 116 107.58 -3.97 -17.25
N GLU A 117 108.51 -3.29 -16.59
CA GLU A 117 108.21 -2.47 -15.39
C GLU A 117 107.26 -1.31 -15.73
N GLN A 118 107.46 -0.61 -16.85
CA GLN A 118 106.54 0.44 -17.32
C GLN A 118 105.14 -0.10 -17.64
N MET A 119 105.05 -1.27 -18.29
CA MET A 119 103.77 -1.95 -18.54
C MET A 119 103.07 -2.32 -17.23
N PHE A 120 103.78 -2.96 -16.29
CA PHE A 120 103.26 -3.33 -14.97
C PHE A 120 102.79 -2.11 -14.17
N GLN A 121 103.55 -1.01 -14.18
CA GLN A 121 103.11 0.25 -13.57
C GLN A 121 101.89 0.86 -14.26
N SER A 122 101.74 0.69 -15.57
CA SER A 122 100.55 1.15 -16.31
C SER A 122 99.31 0.31 -15.93
N ASP A 123 99.42 -1.01 -15.87
CA ASP A 123 98.31 -1.90 -15.51
C ASP A 123 97.95 -1.77 -14.02
N LYS A 124 98.93 -1.60 -13.14
CA LYS A 124 98.71 -1.25 -11.73
C LYS A 124 97.97 0.08 -11.54
N ARG A 125 98.06 1.02 -12.50
CA ARG A 125 97.24 2.25 -12.52
C ARG A 125 95.85 1.99 -13.08
N LYS A 126 95.72 1.23 -14.18
CA LYS A 126 94.40 0.83 -14.76
C LYS A 126 93.55 0.07 -13.74
N ILE A 127 94.09 -1.00 -13.15
CA ILE A 127 93.40 -1.83 -12.14
C ILE A 127 92.96 -0.99 -10.93
N ARG A 128 93.73 0.05 -10.54
CA ARG A 128 93.31 0.99 -9.49
C ARG A 128 92.14 1.86 -9.95
N ALA A 129 92.24 2.49 -11.12
CA ALA A 129 91.15 3.29 -11.69
C ALA A 129 89.87 2.45 -11.86
N GLU A 130 89.96 1.24 -12.42
CA GLU A 130 88.86 0.28 -12.54
C GLU A 130 88.25 -0.09 -11.17
N ASN A 131 89.07 -0.30 -10.13
CA ASN A 131 88.57 -0.56 -8.78
C ASN A 131 87.88 0.66 -8.16
N ASP A 132 88.38 1.86 -8.39
CA ASP A 132 87.81 3.09 -7.82
C ASP A 132 86.54 3.53 -8.59
N GLU A 133 86.47 3.28 -9.89
CA GLU A 133 85.26 3.41 -10.72
C GLU A 133 84.19 2.38 -10.33
N LEU A 134 84.56 1.11 -10.11
CA LEU A 134 83.64 0.09 -9.61
C LEU A 134 83.11 0.40 -8.20
N LYS A 135 83.94 0.97 -7.30
CA LYS A 135 83.46 1.47 -5.99
C LYS A 135 82.48 2.62 -6.15
N LYS A 136 82.77 3.59 -7.01
CA LYS A 136 81.89 4.74 -7.27
C LYS A 136 80.55 4.29 -7.83
N SER A 137 80.54 3.39 -8.82
CA SER A 137 79.33 2.79 -9.37
C SER A 137 78.55 1.98 -8.32
N LEU A 138 79.24 1.26 -7.43
CA LEU A 138 78.63 0.55 -6.30
C LEU A 138 77.99 1.51 -5.26
N GLU A 139 78.59 2.67 -5.03
CA GLU A 139 78.04 3.70 -4.12
C GLU A 139 76.86 4.44 -4.76
N GLU A 140 76.92 4.76 -6.05
CA GLU A 140 75.81 5.32 -6.83
C GLU A 140 74.61 4.36 -6.85
N ALA A 141 74.84 3.07 -7.16
CA ALA A 141 73.80 2.04 -7.11
C ALA A 141 73.21 1.85 -5.70
N LYS A 142 74.00 2.02 -4.63
CA LYS A 142 73.47 2.01 -3.24
C LYS A 142 72.60 3.23 -2.97
N ALA A 143 73.01 4.43 -3.41
CA ALA A 143 72.22 5.64 -3.24
C ALA A 143 70.87 5.56 -3.99
N GLU A 144 70.87 5.05 -5.23
CA GLU A 144 69.64 4.79 -5.98
C GLU A 144 68.73 3.77 -5.29
N ASN A 145 69.29 2.70 -4.73
CA ASN A 145 68.51 1.72 -3.95
C ASN A 145 67.90 2.31 -2.68
N ILE A 146 68.59 3.22 -1.98
CA ILE A 146 68.04 3.95 -0.82
C ILE A 146 66.87 4.85 -1.28
N ILE A 147 67.07 5.66 -2.32
CA ILE A 147 66.04 6.54 -2.87
C ILE A 147 64.81 5.75 -3.35
N ASN A 148 65.01 4.61 -4.02
CA ASN A 148 63.91 3.77 -4.48
C ASN A 148 63.19 3.07 -3.32
N LYS A 149 63.92 2.63 -2.28
CA LYS A 149 63.30 2.15 -1.04
C LYS A 149 62.41 3.22 -0.40
N GLU A 150 62.89 4.47 -0.30
CA GLU A 150 62.10 5.56 0.28
C GLU A 150 60.83 5.87 -0.53
N LYS A 151 60.89 5.78 -1.87
CA LYS A 151 59.69 5.86 -2.73
C LYS A 151 58.69 4.75 -2.39
N TYR A 152 59.13 3.49 -2.40
CA TYR A 152 58.26 2.35 -2.09
C TYR A 152 57.71 2.40 -0.66
N ASP A 153 58.51 2.80 0.33
CA ASP A 153 58.05 3.01 1.70
C ASP A 153 56.98 4.12 1.78
N ASN A 154 57.03 5.14 0.92
CA ASN A 154 56.01 6.20 0.84
C ASN A 154 54.75 5.77 0.08
N GLU A 155 54.89 5.06 -1.04
CA GLU A 155 53.76 4.43 -1.75
C GLU A 155 53.01 3.46 -0.83
N ILE A 156 53.73 2.64 -0.06
CA ILE A 156 53.16 1.74 0.96
C ILE A 156 52.44 2.52 2.07
N LYS A 157 52.91 3.71 2.48
CA LYS A 157 52.20 4.56 3.47
C LYS A 157 50.90 5.11 2.90
N GLU A 158 50.90 5.63 1.68
CA GLU A 158 49.69 6.15 1.03
C GLU A 158 48.69 5.05 0.69
N LEU A 159 49.12 3.87 0.21
CA LEU A 159 48.24 2.71 0.04
C LEU A 159 47.64 2.24 1.37
N LYS A 160 48.40 2.21 2.47
CA LYS A 160 47.88 1.90 3.81
C LYS A 160 46.88 2.96 4.32
N LYS A 161 47.08 4.22 3.97
CA LYS A 161 46.17 5.34 4.30
C LYS A 161 44.88 5.27 3.48
N LEU A 162 44.96 4.94 2.20
CA LEU A 162 43.82 4.74 1.30
C LEU A 162 43.00 3.50 1.72
N LEU A 163 43.65 2.38 2.02
CA LEU A 163 42.99 1.17 2.54
C LEU A 163 42.24 1.47 3.85
N ARG A 164 42.90 2.16 4.80
CA ARG A 164 42.26 2.62 6.04
C ARG A 164 41.16 3.65 5.82
N GLN A 165 41.08 4.30 4.66
CA GLN A 165 40.00 5.22 4.31
C GLN A 165 38.80 4.43 3.79
N SER A 166 38.99 3.58 2.77
CA SER A 166 37.98 2.62 2.30
C SER A 166 37.39 1.77 3.44
N GLN A 167 38.20 1.26 4.36
CA GLN A 167 37.71 0.53 5.54
C GLN A 167 36.76 1.38 6.40
N ARG A 168 37.15 2.61 6.76
CA ARG A 168 36.29 3.53 7.54
C ARG A 168 35.06 4.02 6.80
N ASP A 169 35.11 4.06 5.47
CA ASP A 169 33.96 4.45 4.65
C ASP A 169 32.97 3.27 4.53
N HIS A 170 33.45 2.03 4.35
CA HIS A 170 32.62 0.81 4.43
C HIS A 170 32.06 0.56 5.85
N GLU A 171 32.80 0.90 6.91
CA GLU A 171 32.30 0.87 8.30
C GLU A 171 31.13 1.86 8.50
N ARG A 172 31.18 3.03 7.86
CA ARG A 172 30.04 3.98 7.85
C ARG A 172 28.88 3.47 7.00
N GLU A 173 29.14 3.00 5.78
CA GLU A 173 28.10 2.41 4.93
C GLU A 173 27.37 1.27 5.66
N ALA A 174 28.10 0.38 6.34
CA ALA A 174 27.53 -0.68 7.17
C ALA A 174 26.72 -0.15 8.37
N ALA A 175 27.18 0.93 9.01
CA ALA A 175 26.43 1.60 10.08
C ALA A 175 25.14 2.27 9.56
N ASP A 176 25.19 2.92 8.40
CA ASP A 176 24.07 3.60 7.75
C ASP A 176 23.03 2.59 7.23
N TYR A 177 23.47 1.48 6.61
CA TYR A 177 22.59 0.33 6.33
C TYR A 177 22.01 -0.25 7.62
N GLY A 178 22.79 -0.29 8.71
CA GLY A 178 22.33 -0.69 10.04
C GLY A 178 21.33 0.28 10.68
N VAL A 179 21.32 1.57 10.33
CA VAL A 179 20.27 2.53 10.67
C VAL A 179 19.05 2.28 9.80
N MET A 180 19.21 2.30 8.48
CA MET A 180 18.15 2.12 7.48
C MET A 180 17.36 0.82 7.69
N MET A 181 18.01 -0.29 8.02
CA MET A 181 17.34 -1.56 8.31
C MET A 181 16.51 -1.51 9.60
N ARG A 182 16.95 -0.77 10.63
CA ARG A 182 16.15 -0.53 11.84
C ARG A 182 14.97 0.39 11.53
N GLU A 183 15.17 1.45 10.75
CA GLU A 183 14.10 2.36 10.31
C GLU A 183 13.04 1.62 9.50
N LEU A 184 13.45 0.82 8.51
CA LEU A 184 12.57 -0.06 7.73
C LEU A 184 11.83 -1.07 8.63
N GLN A 185 12.50 -1.66 9.63
CA GLN A 185 11.85 -2.55 10.59
C GLN A 185 10.83 -1.81 11.47
N THR A 186 11.12 -0.60 11.92
CA THR A 186 10.16 0.23 12.68
C THR A 186 8.99 0.69 11.81
N ASN A 187 9.23 1.07 10.55
CA ASN A 187 8.19 1.44 9.60
C ASN A 187 7.28 0.24 9.31
N LEU A 188 7.86 -0.94 9.04
CA LEU A 188 7.12 -2.17 8.85
C LEU A 188 6.32 -2.58 10.11
N SER A 189 6.84 -2.32 11.32
CA SER A 189 6.08 -2.52 12.55
C SER A 189 4.93 -1.51 12.73
N THR A 190 5.13 -0.24 12.36
CA THR A 190 4.07 0.78 12.47
C THR A 190 3.00 0.61 11.39
N GLU A 191 3.35 0.15 10.19
CA GLU A 191 2.38 -0.25 9.16
C GLU A 191 1.59 -1.51 9.57
N ARG A 192 2.22 -2.49 10.23
CA ARG A 192 1.47 -3.62 10.83
C ARG A 192 0.51 -3.13 11.91
N ASN A 193 0.98 -2.33 12.87
CA ASN A 193 0.13 -1.78 13.92
C ASN A 193 -1.03 -0.92 13.34
N LYS A 194 -0.77 -0.14 12.27
CA LYS A 194 -1.82 0.58 11.53
C LYS A 194 -2.82 -0.40 10.92
N SER A 195 -2.35 -1.42 10.21
CA SER A 195 -3.20 -2.46 9.60
C SER A 195 -4.08 -3.14 10.66
N GLU A 196 -3.50 -3.55 11.79
CA GLU A 196 -4.22 -4.18 12.92
C GLU A 196 -5.26 -3.22 13.52
N THR A 197 -4.93 -1.93 13.75
CA THR A 197 -5.91 -0.95 14.24
C THR A 197 -7.02 -0.64 13.23
N MET A 198 -6.74 -0.68 11.93
CA MET A 198 -7.76 -0.54 10.89
C MET A 198 -8.63 -1.79 10.78
N GLU A 199 -8.05 -2.99 10.87
CA GLU A 199 -8.78 -4.26 10.89
C GLU A 199 -9.70 -4.36 12.11
N HIS A 200 -9.23 -3.94 13.30
CA HIS A 200 -10.09 -3.80 14.48
C HIS A 200 -11.22 -2.78 14.27
N GLN A 201 -10.98 -1.64 13.63
CA GLN A 201 -12.05 -0.69 13.28
C GLN A 201 -13.04 -1.26 12.25
N PHE A 202 -12.57 -2.04 11.27
CA PHE A 202 -13.43 -2.71 10.30
C PHE A 202 -14.30 -3.80 10.97
N GLU A 203 -13.73 -4.62 11.85
CA GLU A 203 -14.50 -5.65 12.57
C GLU A 203 -15.45 -5.03 13.62
N GLU A 204 -15.10 -3.91 14.25
CA GLU A 204 -16.04 -3.15 15.10
C GLU A 204 -17.19 -2.53 14.26
N CYS A 205 -16.89 -1.98 13.07
CA CYS A 205 -17.92 -1.51 12.14
C CYS A 205 -18.81 -2.67 11.65
N ARG A 206 -18.23 -3.84 11.36
CA ARG A 206 -18.94 -5.05 10.95
C ARG A 206 -19.84 -5.58 12.06
N ALA A 207 -19.35 -5.61 13.31
CA ALA A 207 -20.15 -5.96 14.48
C ALA A 207 -21.33 -5.00 14.66
N LYS A 208 -21.11 -3.68 14.50
CA LYS A 208 -22.19 -2.68 14.48
C LYS A 208 -23.21 -2.97 13.38
N VAL A 209 -22.78 -3.27 12.15
CA VAL A 209 -23.68 -3.69 11.05
C VAL A 209 -24.49 -4.93 11.42
N VAL A 210 -23.87 -6.01 11.91
CA VAL A 210 -24.57 -7.23 12.33
C VAL A 210 -25.58 -6.97 13.46
N THR A 211 -25.26 -6.10 14.42
CA THR A 211 -26.24 -5.70 15.45
C THR A 211 -27.41 -4.92 14.85
N LEU A 212 -27.18 -4.01 13.91
CA LEU A 212 -28.23 -3.26 13.21
C LEU A 212 -29.09 -4.17 12.32
N GLU A 213 -28.49 -5.15 11.64
CA GLU A 213 -29.22 -6.18 10.88
C GLU A 213 -30.12 -7.00 11.81
N SER A 214 -29.62 -7.42 12.98
CA SER A 214 -30.44 -8.13 13.98
C SER A 214 -31.60 -7.27 14.51
N GLN A 215 -31.39 -5.97 14.69
CA GLN A 215 -32.43 -5.02 15.10
C GLN A 215 -33.47 -4.86 13.98
N LEU A 216 -33.04 -4.65 12.74
CA LEU A 216 -33.92 -4.60 11.57
C LEU A 216 -34.75 -5.89 11.42
N ASP A 217 -34.18 -7.06 11.70
CA ASP A 217 -34.91 -8.33 11.69
C ASP A 217 -35.91 -8.49 12.85
N THR A 218 -35.63 -7.94 14.03
CA THR A 218 -36.66 -7.87 15.09
C THR A 218 -37.79 -6.91 14.72
N VAL A 219 -37.49 -5.77 14.11
CA VAL A 219 -38.49 -4.81 13.61
C VAL A 219 -39.30 -5.42 12.45
N ARG A 220 -38.67 -6.12 11.50
CA ARG A 220 -39.35 -6.87 10.43
C ARG A 220 -40.31 -7.91 11.01
N LYS A 221 -39.91 -8.68 12.02
CA LYS A 221 -40.76 -9.66 12.71
C LYS A 221 -41.93 -8.98 13.45
N GLN A 222 -41.71 -7.83 14.09
CA GLN A 222 -42.78 -7.03 14.72
C GLN A 222 -43.78 -6.51 13.67
N LEU A 223 -43.31 -5.95 12.56
CA LEU A 223 -44.14 -5.47 11.45
C LEU A 223 -44.92 -6.62 10.78
N GLN A 224 -44.29 -7.79 10.59
CA GLN A 224 -44.96 -8.99 10.08
C GLN A 224 -46.04 -9.48 11.04
N ASN A 225 -45.78 -9.50 12.34
CA ASN A 225 -46.78 -9.87 13.35
C ASN A 225 -47.95 -8.88 13.40
N LEU A 226 -47.68 -7.57 13.31
CA LEU A 226 -48.73 -6.55 13.19
C LEU A 226 -49.54 -6.73 11.91
N ASN A 227 -48.89 -6.93 10.76
CA ASN A 227 -49.57 -7.16 9.49
C ASN A 227 -50.44 -8.42 9.52
N ASN A 228 -49.96 -9.51 10.14
CA ASN A 228 -50.75 -10.71 10.38
C ASN A 228 -51.99 -10.41 11.26
N GLN A 229 -51.85 -9.64 12.35
CA GLN A 229 -52.98 -9.22 13.19
C GLN A 229 -53.97 -8.30 12.46
N HIS A 230 -53.49 -7.44 11.56
CA HIS A 230 -54.37 -6.63 10.71
C HIS A 230 -55.10 -7.50 9.69
N GLN A 231 -54.44 -8.52 9.13
CA GLN A 231 -55.05 -9.46 8.20
C GLN A 231 -56.08 -10.38 8.87
N THR A 232 -55.85 -10.87 10.10
CA THR A 232 -56.87 -11.63 10.84
C THR A 232 -58.08 -10.76 11.15
N LYS A 233 -57.88 -9.53 11.66
CA LYS A 233 -58.97 -8.57 11.90
C LYS A 233 -59.74 -8.24 10.62
N LEU A 234 -59.05 -8.05 9.49
CA LEU A 234 -59.70 -7.81 8.19
C LEU A 234 -60.52 -9.01 7.71
N ASN A 235 -60.10 -10.23 8.01
CA ASN A 235 -60.88 -11.43 7.72
C ASN A 235 -62.07 -11.57 8.68
N GLU A 236 -61.90 -11.31 9.98
CA GLU A 236 -63.00 -11.26 10.96
C GLU A 236 -64.07 -10.21 10.60
N PHE A 237 -63.66 -9.05 10.06
CA PHE A 237 -64.60 -8.04 9.56
C PHE A 237 -65.34 -8.54 8.32
N LYS A 238 -64.65 -9.13 7.33
CA LYS A 238 -65.31 -9.72 6.14
C LYS A 238 -66.27 -10.87 6.49
N GLU A 239 -65.95 -11.66 7.52
CA GLU A 239 -66.81 -12.74 7.99
C GLU A 239 -68.09 -12.17 8.65
N LYS A 240 -67.96 -11.11 9.46
CA LYS A 240 -69.10 -10.36 10.01
C LYS A 240 -69.93 -9.70 8.90
N ASP A 241 -69.30 -8.99 7.96
CA ASP A 241 -69.97 -8.40 6.79
C ASP A 241 -70.72 -9.47 5.97
N SER A 242 -70.20 -10.70 5.89
CA SER A 242 -70.85 -11.83 5.22
C SER A 242 -72.07 -12.34 6.00
N ILE A 243 -71.96 -12.48 7.32
CA ILE A 243 -73.07 -12.88 8.20
C ILE A 243 -74.17 -11.82 8.15
N ASP A 244 -73.83 -10.54 8.33
CA ASP A 244 -74.76 -9.41 8.26
C ASP A 244 -75.44 -9.34 6.89
N LEU A 245 -74.72 -9.64 5.79
CA LEU A 245 -75.29 -9.74 4.45
C LEU A 245 -76.26 -10.93 4.30
N GLU A 246 -76.01 -12.06 4.96
CA GLU A 246 -76.92 -13.21 4.96
C GLU A 246 -78.16 -12.99 5.85
N GLU A 247 -78.01 -12.38 7.02
CA GLU A 247 -79.15 -11.92 7.82
C GLU A 247 -79.98 -10.88 7.05
N LEU A 248 -79.35 -9.94 6.36
CA LEU A 248 -80.03 -8.94 5.54
C LEU A 248 -80.71 -9.55 4.30
N LYS A 249 -80.16 -10.62 3.69
CA LYS A 249 -80.85 -11.42 2.66
C LYS A 249 -82.09 -12.09 3.26
N ARG A 250 -81.96 -12.76 4.40
CA ARG A 250 -83.03 -13.49 5.09
C ARG A 250 -84.15 -12.55 5.58
N LEU A 251 -83.80 -11.37 6.06
CA LEU A 251 -84.75 -10.30 6.41
C LEU A 251 -85.48 -9.77 5.17
N LYS A 252 -84.77 -9.53 4.05
CA LYS A 252 -85.41 -9.17 2.77
C LYS A 252 -86.36 -10.26 2.27
N GLU A 253 -85.98 -11.52 2.35
CA GLU A 253 -86.82 -12.65 1.95
C GLU A 253 -88.07 -12.77 2.85
N ASN A 254 -87.93 -12.60 4.16
CA ASN A 254 -89.06 -12.50 5.09
C ASN A 254 -89.98 -11.31 4.75
N ILE A 255 -89.44 -10.15 4.39
CA ILE A 255 -90.22 -8.98 3.95
C ILE A 255 -90.95 -9.26 2.63
N VAL A 256 -90.34 -9.97 1.68
CA VAL A 256 -91.01 -10.41 0.44
C VAL A 256 -92.15 -11.38 0.75
N GLN A 257 -91.96 -12.34 1.67
CA GLN A 257 -93.02 -13.25 2.10
C GLN A 257 -94.14 -12.55 2.89
N LEU A 258 -93.83 -11.49 3.65
CA LEU A 258 -94.84 -10.69 4.34
C LEU A 258 -95.62 -9.81 3.35
N THR A 259 -94.95 -9.18 2.39
CA THR A 259 -95.60 -8.33 1.38
C THR A 259 -96.36 -9.11 0.30
N SER A 260 -96.09 -10.42 0.11
CA SER A 260 -97.00 -11.30 -0.62
C SER A 260 -98.24 -11.63 0.21
N LYS A 261 -98.06 -11.98 1.51
CA LYS A 261 -99.18 -12.27 2.42
C LYS A 261 -100.12 -11.08 2.63
N THR A 262 -99.63 -9.84 2.67
CA THR A 262 -100.52 -8.66 2.73
C THR A 262 -101.33 -8.51 1.44
N LYS A 263 -100.72 -8.68 0.27
CA LYS A 263 -101.43 -8.66 -1.03
C LYS A 263 -102.48 -9.76 -1.13
N ASP A 264 -102.18 -10.97 -0.69
CA ASP A 264 -103.14 -12.08 -0.65
C ASP A 264 -104.33 -11.78 0.27
N MET A 265 -104.12 -11.01 1.35
CA MET A 265 -105.19 -10.55 2.25
C MET A 265 -105.96 -9.36 1.67
N GLU A 266 -105.29 -8.40 1.02
CA GLU A 266 -105.91 -7.29 0.28
C GLU A 266 -106.86 -7.79 -0.81
N ILE A 267 -106.44 -8.80 -1.59
CA ILE A 267 -107.28 -9.46 -2.60
C ILE A 267 -108.52 -10.10 -1.96
N LYS A 268 -108.35 -10.90 -0.90
CA LYS A 268 -109.48 -11.55 -0.19
C LYS A 268 -110.45 -10.54 0.42
N HIS A 269 -109.95 -9.43 0.95
CA HIS A 269 -110.81 -8.37 1.47
C HIS A 269 -111.54 -7.61 0.35
N ALA A 270 -110.91 -7.38 -0.80
CA ALA A 270 -111.58 -6.81 -1.97
C ALA A 270 -112.68 -7.74 -2.53
N GLU A 271 -112.44 -9.05 -2.57
CA GLU A 271 -113.45 -10.05 -2.95
C GLU A 271 -114.64 -10.07 -1.97
N GLN A 272 -114.37 -10.10 -0.66
CA GLN A 272 -115.40 -10.00 0.39
C GLN A 272 -116.24 -8.72 0.27
N LEU A 273 -115.58 -7.57 0.08
CA LEU A 273 -116.26 -6.28 -0.09
C LEU A 273 -117.10 -6.25 -1.38
N GLN A 274 -116.67 -6.91 -2.45
CA GLN A 274 -117.46 -7.01 -3.68
C GLN A 274 -118.70 -7.91 -3.50
N VAL A 275 -118.62 -8.96 -2.67
CA VAL A 275 -119.77 -9.82 -2.34
C VAL A 275 -120.79 -9.05 -1.49
N GLU A 276 -120.35 -8.34 -0.45
CA GLU A 276 -121.25 -7.53 0.38
C GLU A 276 -121.82 -6.33 -0.40
N SER A 277 -121.06 -5.71 -1.31
CA SER A 277 -121.58 -4.68 -2.23
C SER A 277 -122.74 -5.22 -3.09
N LYS A 278 -122.59 -6.41 -3.68
CA LYS A 278 -123.66 -7.09 -4.44
C LYS A 278 -124.86 -7.44 -3.56
N ARG A 279 -124.63 -7.86 -2.31
CA ARG A 279 -125.70 -8.12 -1.32
C ARG A 279 -126.47 -6.84 -1.00
N ASN A 280 -125.79 -5.72 -0.79
CA ASN A 280 -126.42 -4.45 -0.43
C ASN A 280 -127.27 -3.90 -1.60
N GLN A 281 -126.78 -3.98 -2.85
CA GLN A 281 -127.55 -3.63 -4.04
C GLN A 281 -128.84 -4.46 -4.22
N GLN A 282 -128.87 -5.70 -3.73
CA GLN A 282 -130.10 -6.52 -3.71
C GLN A 282 -131.09 -6.09 -2.62
N LEU A 283 -130.62 -5.48 -1.53
CA LEU A 283 -131.46 -4.91 -0.49
C LEU A 283 -132.01 -3.53 -0.91
N GLU A 284 -131.19 -2.69 -1.54
CA GLU A 284 -131.60 -1.39 -2.10
C GLU A 284 -132.74 -1.54 -3.12
N LYS A 285 -132.66 -2.53 -4.02
CA LYS A 285 -133.74 -2.82 -4.98
C LYS A 285 -135.05 -3.21 -4.29
N LYS A 286 -135.00 -4.12 -3.31
CA LYS A 286 -136.18 -4.51 -2.51
C LYS A 286 -136.78 -3.33 -1.76
N LEU A 287 -135.95 -2.41 -1.26
CA LEU A 287 -136.42 -1.18 -0.62
C LEU A 287 -137.16 -0.29 -1.63
N ALA A 288 -136.59 -0.06 -2.82
CA ALA A 288 -137.22 0.72 -3.88
C ALA A 288 -138.57 0.14 -4.33
N ASP A 289 -138.69 -1.19 -4.45
CA ASP A 289 -139.95 -1.87 -4.77
C ASP A 289 -141.02 -1.57 -3.69
N THR A 290 -140.68 -1.68 -2.40
CA THR A 290 -141.62 -1.36 -1.31
C THR A 290 -142.00 0.12 -1.21
N LEU A 291 -141.11 1.03 -1.62
CA LEU A 291 -141.42 2.46 -1.68
C LEU A 291 -142.37 2.77 -2.84
N SER A 292 -142.24 2.09 -3.97
CA SER A 292 -143.16 2.20 -5.11
C SER A 292 -144.57 1.73 -4.75
N GLU A 293 -144.70 0.58 -4.09
CA GLU A 293 -146.00 0.07 -3.62
C GLU A 293 -146.65 1.04 -2.61
N ASN A 294 -145.87 1.58 -1.67
CA ASN A 294 -146.38 2.56 -0.70
C ASN A 294 -146.79 3.88 -1.37
N ALA A 295 -146.07 4.36 -2.39
CA ALA A 295 -146.45 5.56 -3.14
C ALA A 295 -147.79 5.38 -3.87
N GLN A 296 -148.05 4.21 -4.46
CA GLN A 296 -149.35 3.89 -5.06
C GLN A 296 -150.48 3.89 -4.00
N ARG A 297 -150.24 3.30 -2.82
CA ARG A 297 -151.20 3.31 -1.69
C ARG A 297 -151.47 4.73 -1.17
N MET A 298 -150.47 5.62 -1.15
CA MET A 298 -150.69 7.02 -0.79
C MET A 298 -151.58 7.72 -1.84
N SER A 299 -151.30 7.54 -3.13
CA SER A 299 -152.11 8.14 -4.20
C SER A 299 -153.58 7.69 -4.16
N THR A 300 -153.87 6.42 -3.86
CA THR A 300 -155.26 5.96 -3.65
C THR A 300 -155.92 6.58 -2.41
N ASN A 301 -155.14 6.85 -1.35
CA ASN A 301 -155.66 7.52 -0.15
C ASN A 301 -155.89 9.02 -0.41
N GLU A 302 -155.03 9.68 -1.19
CA GLU A 302 -155.17 11.09 -1.59
C GLU A 302 -156.45 11.31 -2.41
N ILE A 303 -156.77 10.41 -3.35
CA ILE A 303 -158.04 10.41 -4.09
C ILE A 303 -159.23 10.30 -3.12
N HIS A 304 -159.19 9.36 -2.18
CA HIS A 304 -160.29 9.18 -1.23
C HIS A 304 -160.45 10.36 -0.26
N ILE A 305 -159.35 11.02 0.12
CA ILE A 305 -159.38 12.27 0.90
C ILE A 305 -160.02 13.41 0.08
N ALA A 306 -159.79 13.47 -1.23
CA ALA A 306 -160.45 14.44 -2.10
C ALA A 306 -161.98 14.18 -2.21
N GLU A 307 -162.39 12.92 -2.40
CA GLU A 307 -163.82 12.52 -2.40
C GLU A 307 -164.54 12.91 -1.09
N LEU A 308 -163.91 12.64 0.05
CA LEU A 308 -164.45 13.02 1.36
C LEU A 308 -164.49 14.55 1.55
N SER A 309 -163.51 15.27 0.99
CA SER A 309 -163.47 16.74 1.04
C SER A 309 -164.59 17.38 0.22
N GLU A 310 -164.91 16.83 -0.96
CA GLU A 310 -166.06 17.26 -1.76
C GLU A 310 -167.38 17.03 -1.02
N GLN A 311 -167.56 15.86 -0.40
CA GLN A 311 -168.75 15.54 0.40
C GLN A 311 -168.91 16.49 1.60
N ILE A 312 -167.82 16.84 2.29
CA ILE A 312 -167.83 17.85 3.35
C ILE A 312 -168.22 19.23 2.81
N GLY A 313 -167.71 19.62 1.64
CA GLY A 313 -168.09 20.88 0.97
C GLY A 313 -169.59 20.96 0.63
N LEU A 314 -170.19 19.85 0.20
CA LEU A 314 -171.65 19.76 -0.03
C LEU A 314 -172.45 19.87 1.29
N ILE A 315 -171.97 19.24 2.37
CA ILE A 315 -172.61 19.32 3.70
C ILE A 315 -172.51 20.75 4.27
N GLU A 316 -171.36 21.42 4.16
CA GLU A 316 -171.18 22.80 4.62
C GLU A 316 -172.07 23.78 3.82
N LYS A 317 -172.25 23.55 2.51
CA LYS A 317 -173.18 24.33 1.67
C LYS A 317 -174.64 24.12 2.07
N GLN A 318 -175.06 22.88 2.35
CA GLN A 318 -176.41 22.60 2.86
C GLN A 318 -176.61 23.26 4.23
N ARG A 319 -175.64 23.13 5.14
CA ARG A 319 -175.65 23.77 6.47
C ARG A 319 -175.77 25.29 6.37
N ALA A 320 -175.09 25.94 5.42
CA ALA A 320 -175.23 27.37 5.19
C ALA A 320 -176.63 27.75 4.68
N GLN A 321 -177.22 26.96 3.78
CA GLN A 321 -178.60 27.14 3.32
C GLN A 321 -179.63 26.95 4.46
N ASP A 322 -179.43 25.94 5.31
CA ASP A 322 -180.24 25.70 6.50
C ASP A 322 -180.09 26.85 7.50
N GLN A 323 -178.87 27.35 7.72
CA GLN A 323 -178.59 28.48 8.61
C GLN A 323 -179.24 29.79 8.11
N MET A 324 -179.27 30.04 6.80
CA MET A 324 -180.03 31.14 6.20
C MET A 324 -181.55 30.95 6.39
N SER A 325 -182.06 29.72 6.31
CA SER A 325 -183.47 29.44 6.62
C SER A 325 -183.79 29.70 8.10
N ILE A 326 -182.89 29.34 9.01
CA ILE A 326 -182.98 29.60 10.45
C ILE A 326 -182.89 31.10 10.75
N GLN A 327 -182.10 31.88 10.01
CA GLN A 327 -182.09 33.35 10.14
C GLN A 327 -183.44 33.94 9.73
N ARG A 328 -183.99 33.58 8.56
CA ARG A 328 -185.33 34.03 8.13
C ARG A 328 -186.43 33.65 9.13
N LEU A 329 -186.36 32.46 9.73
CA LEU A 329 -187.31 32.03 10.77
C LEU A 329 -187.12 32.80 12.09
N LYS A 330 -185.88 33.13 12.48
CA LYS A 330 -185.60 33.98 13.64
C LYS A 330 -186.03 35.43 13.43
N GLU A 331 -185.84 35.98 12.23
CA GLU A 331 -186.36 37.28 11.82
C GLU A 331 -187.89 37.27 11.82
N ARG A 332 -188.53 36.19 11.34
CA ARG A 332 -189.99 36.06 11.41
C ARG A 332 -190.52 35.95 12.83
N ILE A 333 -189.80 35.29 13.74
CA ILE A 333 -190.13 35.26 15.18
C ILE A 333 -189.93 36.66 15.79
N ALA A 334 -188.83 37.35 15.50
CA ALA A 334 -188.59 38.71 15.98
C ALA A 334 -189.64 39.71 15.46
N GLN A 335 -190.10 39.56 14.21
CA GLN A 335 -191.25 40.30 13.66
C GLN A 335 -192.53 40.02 14.46
N LEU A 336 -192.83 38.76 14.75
CA LEU A 336 -194.02 38.37 15.54
C LEU A 336 -193.95 38.82 17.01
N ASP A 337 -192.75 38.80 17.62
CA ASP A 337 -192.54 39.31 18.97
C ASP A 337 -192.67 40.85 19.01
N VAL A 338 -192.20 41.55 17.97
CA VAL A 338 -192.42 42.98 17.78
C VAL A 338 -193.90 43.27 17.50
N GLU A 339 -194.61 42.48 16.68
CA GLU A 339 -196.06 42.62 16.47
C GLU A 339 -196.84 42.40 17.78
N ASN A 340 -196.48 41.43 18.62
CA ASN A 340 -197.13 41.22 19.92
C ASN A 340 -196.82 42.33 20.93
N ALA A 341 -195.55 42.76 21.03
CA ALA A 341 -195.15 43.88 21.88
C ALA A 341 -195.77 45.20 21.41
N LEU A 342 -195.91 45.39 20.10
CA LEU A 342 -196.62 46.51 19.52
C LEU A 342 -198.12 46.38 19.72
N LEU A 343 -198.80 45.23 19.57
CA LEU A 343 -200.24 45.13 19.85
C LEU A 343 -200.58 45.45 21.33
N ALA A 344 -199.70 45.04 22.26
CA ALA A 344 -199.78 45.43 23.67
C ALA A 344 -199.58 46.94 23.93
N LYS A 345 -198.94 47.68 23.02
CA LYS A 345 -198.75 49.14 23.07
C LYS A 345 -199.52 49.95 22.00
N ALA A 346 -200.12 49.29 21.02
CA ALA A 346 -200.91 49.81 19.90
C ALA A 346 -202.42 49.65 20.16
N SER A 347 -202.75 48.94 21.24
CA SER A 347 -203.82 49.35 22.17
C SER A 347 -203.69 50.84 22.60
N SER A 348 -202.54 51.48 22.33
CA SER A 348 -202.32 52.92 22.16
C SER A 348 -201.51 53.27 20.88
N SER A 349 -202.08 52.95 19.70
CA SER A 349 -201.72 53.36 18.30
C SER A 349 -200.43 52.87 17.57
N SER A 350 -200.62 51.98 16.57
CA SER A 350 -200.22 52.07 15.12
C SER A 350 -198.78 51.89 14.51
N ILE A 351 -198.65 50.89 13.59
CA ILE A 351 -198.13 50.92 12.16
C ILE A 351 -196.63 50.62 11.74
N GLU A 352 -196.43 49.52 10.94
CA GLU A 352 -195.62 49.16 9.70
C GLU A 352 -194.06 49.32 9.41
N HIS A 353 -193.43 48.26 8.79
CA HIS A 353 -192.43 48.10 7.64
C HIS A 353 -191.03 48.82 7.45
N ASP A 354 -190.06 48.45 6.53
CA ASP A 354 -189.40 47.16 6.08
C ASP A 354 -188.21 47.28 5.00
N ILE A 355 -187.39 46.20 4.77
CA ILE A 355 -186.56 45.73 3.56
C ILE A 355 -185.34 46.54 2.91
N THR A 356 -184.20 45.88 2.46
CA THR A 356 -183.37 46.05 1.14
C THR A 356 -181.86 45.51 0.96
N ASP A 357 -181.54 44.87 -0.21
CA ASP A 357 -180.42 44.64 -1.26
C ASP A 357 -178.79 44.78 -1.31
N GLN A 358 -178.09 43.91 -2.14
CA GLN A 358 -176.89 43.96 -3.17
C GLN A 358 -175.33 44.28 -2.85
N THR A 359 -174.16 44.07 -3.60
CA THR A 359 -173.52 43.28 -4.80
C THR A 359 -171.94 43.43 -5.13
N ASN A 360 -171.24 42.44 -5.81
CA ASN A 360 -170.04 42.33 -6.81
C ASN A 360 -168.46 42.67 -6.68
N ASP A 361 -167.57 41.81 -7.31
CA ASP A 361 -166.25 41.78 -8.15
C ASP A 361 -164.82 42.51 -8.03
N ASP A 362 -163.72 41.86 -8.57
CA ASP A 362 -162.42 42.22 -9.34
C ASP A 362 -160.89 42.55 -8.87
N ASP A 363 -159.90 41.95 -9.61
CA ASP A 363 -158.42 42.14 -10.05
C ASP A 363 -157.09 42.60 -9.26
N ASN A 364 -155.91 42.79 -9.94
CA ASN A 364 -154.43 42.65 -9.52
C ASN A 364 -153.41 43.73 -10.16
N PRO A 365 -152.01 43.78 -10.23
CA PRO A 365 -150.72 43.24 -9.60
C PRO A 365 -149.69 44.35 -9.04
N GLN A 366 -148.30 44.43 -9.01
CA GLN A 366 -147.01 43.80 -9.52
C GLN A 366 -145.67 44.27 -8.73
N ASP A 367 -144.39 44.04 -9.20
CA ASP A 367 -143.04 44.40 -8.55
C ASP A 367 -141.91 44.96 -9.51
N LEU A 368 -140.94 45.77 -8.99
CA LEU A 368 -139.68 46.23 -9.65
C LEU A 368 -138.57 46.79 -8.70
N ASP A 369 -138.92 47.49 -7.62
CA ASP A 369 -137.99 48.37 -6.85
C ASP A 369 -136.93 47.59 -6.03
N THR A 370 -137.23 46.34 -5.69
CA THR A 370 -136.36 45.45 -4.90
C THR A 370 -134.97 45.24 -5.50
N LEU A 371 -134.84 45.33 -6.82
CA LEU A 371 -133.57 45.17 -7.54
C LEU A 371 -132.63 46.39 -7.39
N LEU A 372 -133.20 47.60 -7.34
CA LEU A 372 -132.45 48.86 -7.28
C LEU A 372 -131.66 48.98 -5.97
N GLN A 373 -132.29 48.56 -4.86
CA GLN A 373 -131.72 48.64 -3.51
C GLN A 373 -130.50 47.73 -3.31
N ARG A 374 -130.31 46.70 -4.14
CA ARG A 374 -129.18 45.75 -4.02
C ARG A 374 -127.89 46.30 -4.65
N ILE A 375 -128.00 47.12 -5.70
CA ILE A 375 -126.86 47.80 -6.34
C ILE A 375 -126.27 48.89 -5.42
N ALA A 376 -127.13 49.61 -4.69
CA ALA A 376 -126.70 50.66 -3.76
C ALA A 376 -125.75 50.15 -2.66
N LYS A 377 -126.00 48.96 -2.10
CA LYS A 377 -125.26 48.41 -0.96
C LYS A 377 -123.81 48.04 -1.30
N LEU A 378 -123.55 47.54 -2.53
CA LEU A 378 -122.18 47.25 -3.01
C LEU A 378 -121.33 48.51 -3.18
N LYS A 379 -121.94 49.64 -3.56
CA LYS A 379 -121.25 50.92 -3.81
C LYS A 379 -120.71 51.59 -2.53
N VAL A 380 -121.26 51.23 -1.37
CA VAL A 380 -120.79 51.69 -0.04
C VAL A 380 -119.58 50.88 0.42
N LEU A 381 -119.62 49.55 0.26
CA LEU A 381 -118.54 48.64 0.66
C LEU A 381 -117.20 48.95 -0.02
N ILE A 382 -117.21 49.26 -1.32
CA ILE A 382 -115.99 49.59 -2.09
C ILE A 382 -115.34 50.88 -1.59
N ARG A 383 -116.11 51.89 -1.18
CA ARG A 383 -115.57 53.14 -0.59
C ARG A 383 -114.93 52.85 0.76
N THR A 384 -115.65 52.17 1.66
CA THR A 384 -115.14 51.81 3.00
C THR A 384 -113.96 50.81 2.98
N ALA A 385 -113.68 50.16 1.84
CA ALA A 385 -112.48 49.36 1.64
C ALA A 385 -111.29 50.24 1.21
N ASN A 386 -111.47 51.13 0.22
CA ASN A 386 -110.42 52.07 -0.22
C ASN A 386 -109.99 53.02 0.92
N ASP A 387 -110.95 53.52 1.71
CA ASP A 387 -110.67 54.41 2.86
C ASP A 387 -109.93 53.69 4.02
N ARG A 388 -109.79 52.35 3.97
CA ARG A 388 -109.03 51.53 4.94
C ARG A 388 -107.66 51.08 4.43
N PHE A 389 -107.39 51.17 3.13
CA PHE A 389 -106.13 50.77 2.51
C PHE A 389 -105.56 51.91 1.66
N GLY A 390 -105.00 52.92 2.32
CA GLY A 390 -104.32 54.08 1.72
C GLY A 390 -102.98 53.76 1.03
N LYS A 391 -102.91 52.65 0.28
CA LYS A 391 -101.75 52.22 -0.52
C LYS A 391 -102.21 51.35 -1.69
N SER A 392 -102.28 51.95 -2.88
CA SER A 392 -102.41 51.21 -4.13
C SER A 392 -101.04 50.65 -4.52
N LEU A 393 -100.75 49.39 -4.15
CA LEU A 393 -99.61 48.66 -4.73
C LEU A 393 -99.94 48.34 -6.19
N THR A 394 -99.18 48.93 -7.12
CA THR A 394 -99.20 48.56 -8.54
C THR A 394 -98.28 47.38 -8.80
N ILE A 395 -98.59 46.60 -9.85
CA ILE A 395 -97.91 45.34 -10.18
C ILE A 395 -96.56 45.63 -10.84
N GLU A 396 -95.55 45.93 -10.02
CA GLU A 396 -94.14 46.08 -10.41
C GLU A 396 -93.23 45.43 -9.33
N ASP A 397 -93.55 45.63 -8.04
CA ASP A 397 -92.85 45.06 -6.87
C ASP A 397 -92.92 43.51 -6.76
N ILE A 398 -93.52 42.81 -7.72
CA ILE A 398 -93.68 41.34 -7.74
C ILE A 398 -92.65 40.65 -8.68
N LEU A 399 -91.94 41.41 -9.53
CA LEU A 399 -90.93 40.86 -10.46
C LEU A 399 -89.49 41.14 -10.03
N ASN A 400 -89.15 40.90 -8.75
CA ASN A 400 -87.79 41.09 -8.26
C ASN A 400 -87.35 40.12 -7.14
N ILE A 401 -87.81 38.86 -7.17
CA ILE A 401 -87.34 37.77 -6.30
C ILE A 401 -86.87 36.56 -7.15
N ASP A 402 -86.20 36.83 -8.27
CA ASP A 402 -85.66 35.78 -9.14
C ASP A 402 -84.30 36.18 -9.77
N ARG A 403 -83.40 36.71 -8.92
CA ARG A 403 -81.99 36.92 -9.29
C ARG A 403 -80.98 36.92 -8.14
N GLU A 404 -81.18 36.07 -7.14
CA GLU A 404 -80.09 35.68 -6.24
C GLU A 404 -79.06 34.79 -6.98
N MET A 405 -78.21 35.43 -7.79
CA MET A 405 -77.08 34.77 -8.45
C MET A 405 -75.80 35.60 -8.31
N SER A 406 -74.87 35.00 -7.57
CA SER A 406 -73.43 35.28 -7.55
C SER A 406 -72.92 36.64 -7.05
N SER A 407 -71.95 36.54 -6.13
CA SER A 407 -71.18 37.64 -5.53
C SER A 407 -70.45 38.52 -6.56
N PRO A 408 -70.10 39.78 -6.21
CA PRO A 408 -69.94 40.85 -7.20
C PRO A 408 -68.51 41.09 -7.70
N SER A 409 -68.38 41.59 -8.94
CA SER A 409 -67.85 42.95 -9.18
C SER A 409 -67.87 43.38 -10.67
N THR A 410 -68.69 44.40 -10.97
CA THR A 410 -68.49 45.50 -11.95
C THR A 410 -68.04 45.23 -13.39
N THR A 411 -68.80 45.78 -14.35
CA THR A 411 -68.45 45.87 -15.78
C THR A 411 -68.40 47.33 -16.29
N THR A 412 -67.66 47.52 -17.39
CA THR A 412 -67.92 48.49 -18.49
C THR A 412 -67.90 50.02 -18.28
N THR A 413 -67.16 50.65 -19.19
CA THR A 413 -67.21 52.04 -19.70
C THR A 413 -68.61 52.52 -20.11
N THR A 414 -69.02 53.77 -19.79
CA THR A 414 -69.29 54.88 -20.77
C THR A 414 -69.88 56.18 -20.17
N ASN A 415 -69.22 57.30 -20.49
CA ASN A 415 -69.72 58.59 -21.01
C ASN A 415 -71.14 59.16 -20.66
N ASN A 416 -71.13 60.35 -20.02
CA ASN A 416 -72.00 61.54 -20.17
C ASN A 416 -73.46 61.65 -19.66
N ASN A 417 -73.78 62.91 -19.33
CA ASN A 417 -75.09 63.57 -19.09
C ASN A 417 -75.92 63.18 -17.86
N GLY A 418 -75.66 63.85 -16.73
CA GLY A 418 -76.46 63.76 -15.51
C GLY A 418 -77.61 64.76 -15.36
N ILE A 419 -78.00 64.99 -14.11
CA ILE A 419 -78.51 66.27 -13.57
C ILE A 419 -78.43 66.25 -12.02
N SER A 420 -78.20 67.44 -11.46
CA SER A 420 -78.11 67.85 -10.05
C SER A 420 -78.85 67.03 -8.97
N LEU A 421 -78.16 66.71 -7.86
CA LEU A 421 -78.72 66.54 -6.51
C LEU A 421 -77.64 66.76 -5.42
N SER A 422 -77.85 67.76 -4.55
CA SER A 422 -77.12 68.13 -3.30
C SER A 422 -75.56 68.21 -3.30
N PRO A 423 -74.95 69.38 -2.98
CA PRO A 423 -73.49 69.52 -2.87
C PRO A 423 -72.81 68.79 -1.71
N GLU A 424 -73.56 68.47 -0.64
CA GLU A 424 -72.97 68.09 0.66
C GLU A 424 -72.53 66.61 0.70
N ASN A 425 -73.40 65.70 0.22
CA ASN A 425 -73.07 64.28 0.10
C ASN A 425 -71.89 64.04 -0.85
N ASN A 426 -71.75 64.83 -1.92
CA ASN A 426 -70.61 64.71 -2.83
C ASN A 426 -69.27 65.06 -2.16
N LYS A 427 -69.22 66.04 -1.24
CA LYS A 427 -68.00 66.29 -0.44
C LYS A 427 -67.65 65.12 0.46
N ILE A 428 -68.65 64.52 1.13
CA ILE A 428 -68.44 63.36 2.01
C ILE A 428 -67.97 62.13 1.20
N LEU A 429 -68.55 61.91 0.02
CA LEU A 429 -68.17 60.82 -0.87
C LEU A 429 -66.75 61.02 -1.43
N HIS A 430 -66.42 62.24 -1.88
CA HIS A 430 -65.05 62.58 -2.30
C HIS A 430 -64.04 62.44 -1.15
N SER A 431 -64.36 62.88 0.08
CA SER A 431 -63.49 62.69 1.25
C SER A 431 -63.13 61.22 1.45
N LYS A 432 -64.15 60.34 1.49
CA LYS A 432 -63.94 58.90 1.62
C LYS A 432 -63.17 58.28 0.46
N CYS A 433 -63.37 58.76 -0.77
CA CYS A 433 -62.57 58.34 -1.92
C CYS A 433 -61.11 58.81 -1.82
N TYR A 434 -60.83 60.01 -1.32
CA TYR A 434 -59.45 60.47 -1.07
C TYR A 434 -58.80 59.71 0.10
N GLU A 435 -59.52 59.48 1.19
CA GLU A 435 -59.10 58.66 2.33
C GLU A 435 -58.73 57.24 1.90
N GLU A 436 -59.57 56.58 1.09
CA GLU A 436 -59.29 55.22 0.60
C GLU A 436 -58.18 55.20 -0.47
N ILE A 437 -58.05 56.25 -1.30
CA ILE A 437 -56.90 56.42 -2.19
C ILE A 437 -55.60 56.58 -1.40
N ASP A 438 -55.58 57.37 -0.33
CA ASP A 438 -54.39 57.58 0.51
C ASP A 438 -54.09 56.39 1.41
N ARG A 439 -55.11 55.61 1.79
CA ARG A 439 -54.95 54.28 2.37
C ARG A 439 -54.31 53.31 1.38
N LEU A 440 -54.81 53.21 0.15
CA LEU A 440 -54.24 52.35 -0.89
C LEU A 440 -52.81 52.76 -1.25
N LYS A 441 -52.49 54.06 -1.32
CA LYS A 441 -51.10 54.55 -1.42
C LYS A 441 -50.27 54.11 -0.22
N SER A 442 -50.79 54.25 1.00
CA SER A 442 -50.11 53.84 2.23
C SER A 442 -49.88 52.33 2.31
N GLU A 443 -50.79 51.52 1.76
CA GLU A 443 -50.64 50.07 1.65
C GLU A 443 -49.64 49.70 0.54
N LEU A 444 -49.70 50.34 -0.63
CA LEU A 444 -48.70 50.20 -1.69
C LEU A 444 -47.29 50.60 -1.22
N GLU A 445 -47.14 51.68 -0.45
CA GLU A 445 -45.84 52.10 0.08
C GLU A 445 -45.34 51.17 1.20
N LYS A 446 -46.24 50.55 1.98
CA LYS A 446 -45.90 49.43 2.88
C LYS A 446 -45.49 48.19 2.09
N TYR A 447 -46.13 47.87 0.97
CA TYR A 447 -45.72 46.75 0.10
C TYR A 447 -44.39 47.03 -0.59
N ARG A 448 -44.15 48.26 -1.08
CA ARG A 448 -42.88 48.73 -1.63
C ARG A 448 -41.76 48.67 -0.58
N SER A 449 -42.03 49.15 0.63
CA SER A 449 -41.09 49.06 1.76
C SER A 449 -40.78 47.61 2.12
N LYS A 450 -41.79 46.72 2.12
CA LYS A 450 -41.60 45.27 2.34
C LYS A 450 -40.79 44.61 1.22
N THR A 451 -41.07 44.88 -0.06
CA THR A 451 -40.32 44.27 -1.17
C THR A 451 -38.89 44.80 -1.24
N VAL A 452 -38.66 46.09 -0.98
CA VAL A 452 -37.30 46.66 -0.85
C VAL A 452 -36.56 46.09 0.37
N ALA A 453 -37.24 45.91 1.51
CA ALA A 453 -36.63 45.27 2.69
C ALA A 453 -36.29 43.80 2.45
N VAL A 454 -37.18 43.03 1.80
CA VAL A 454 -36.93 41.64 1.40
C VAL A 454 -35.82 41.54 0.35
N PHE A 455 -35.78 42.46 -0.63
CA PHE A 455 -34.71 42.50 -1.63
C PHE A 455 -33.36 42.86 -0.99
N LYS A 456 -33.33 43.80 -0.03
CA LYS A 456 -32.13 44.15 0.73
C LYS A 456 -31.68 43.01 1.66
N ALA A 457 -32.61 42.33 2.34
CA ALA A 457 -32.32 41.17 3.17
C ALA A 457 -31.82 39.98 2.33
N LYS A 458 -32.42 39.75 1.15
CA LYS A 458 -31.94 38.76 0.19
C LYS A 458 -30.55 39.13 -0.34
N SER A 459 -30.34 40.36 -0.78
CA SER A 459 -29.02 40.85 -1.23
C SER A 459 -27.94 40.71 -0.14
N LEU A 460 -28.26 40.98 1.13
CA LEU A 460 -27.35 40.75 2.26
C LEU A 460 -27.07 39.26 2.51
N LYS A 461 -28.08 38.39 2.38
CA LYS A 461 -27.87 36.94 2.47
C LYS A 461 -27.05 36.42 1.30
N ASP A 462 -27.40 36.79 0.08
CA ASP A 462 -26.72 36.41 -1.15
C ASP A 462 -25.24 36.88 -1.10
N THR A 463 -24.96 38.10 -0.63
CA THR A 463 -23.56 38.59 -0.46
C THR A 463 -22.78 37.94 0.68
N ASN A 464 -23.44 37.31 1.65
CA ASN A 464 -22.75 36.46 2.62
C ASN A 464 -22.50 35.07 2.04
N SER A 465 -23.48 34.48 1.35
CA SER A 465 -23.30 33.20 0.65
C SER A 465 -22.27 33.27 -0.48
N THR A 466 -22.09 34.41 -1.18
CA THR A 466 -20.97 34.56 -2.12
C THR A 466 -19.63 34.60 -1.40
N LYS A 467 -19.52 35.27 -0.25
CA LYS A 467 -18.27 35.27 0.56
C LYS A 467 -17.95 33.87 1.05
N GLU A 468 -18.93 33.14 1.57
CA GLU A 468 -18.76 31.73 1.98
C GLU A 468 -18.29 30.85 0.81
N ILE A 469 -18.84 31.06 -0.39
CA ILE A 469 -18.40 30.37 -1.62
C ILE A 469 -16.97 30.78 -2.03
N ASP A 470 -16.60 32.06 -1.92
CA ASP A 470 -15.27 32.55 -2.26
C ASP A 470 -14.21 32.16 -1.22
N ASP A 471 -14.55 32.10 0.07
CA ASP A 471 -13.72 31.55 1.13
C ASP A 471 -13.51 30.04 0.95
N LEU A 472 -14.54 29.29 0.54
CA LEU A 472 -14.42 27.87 0.19
C LEU A 472 -13.57 27.66 -1.08
N ARG A 473 -13.66 28.55 -2.09
CA ARG A 473 -12.76 28.56 -3.25
C ARG A 473 -11.31 28.80 -2.84
N ASN A 474 -11.07 29.82 -2.01
CA ASN A 474 -9.75 30.14 -1.46
C ASN A 474 -9.17 28.95 -0.67
N GLN A 475 -9.99 28.22 0.11
CA GLN A 475 -9.56 27.00 0.79
C GLN A 475 -9.25 25.86 -0.19
N ILE A 476 -10.07 25.64 -1.22
CA ILE A 476 -9.83 24.64 -2.27
C ILE A 476 -8.53 24.93 -3.02
N ASP A 477 -8.26 26.19 -3.36
CA ASP A 477 -7.05 26.57 -4.09
C ASP A 477 -5.80 26.53 -3.19
N GLN A 478 -5.88 26.89 -1.90
CA GLN A 478 -4.81 26.62 -0.93
C GLN A 478 -4.54 25.12 -0.73
N LEU A 479 -5.58 24.27 -0.78
CA LEU A 479 -5.41 22.81 -0.69
C LEU A 479 -4.78 22.24 -1.98
N ARG A 480 -5.12 22.79 -3.15
CA ARG A 480 -4.48 22.47 -4.43
C ARG A 480 -3.01 22.90 -4.46
N GLU A 481 -2.68 24.09 -3.95
CA GLU A 481 -1.31 24.58 -3.84
C GLU A 481 -0.49 23.70 -2.90
N LYS A 482 -1.03 23.34 -1.73
CA LYS A 482 -0.40 22.39 -0.79
C LYS A 482 -0.21 21.01 -1.40
N LEU A 483 -1.18 20.51 -2.17
CA LEU A 483 -1.08 19.24 -2.89
C LEU A 483 0.03 19.30 -3.96
N ALA A 484 0.05 20.34 -4.78
CA ALA A 484 1.07 20.55 -5.81
C ALA A 484 2.48 20.72 -5.21
N HIS A 485 2.60 21.43 -4.09
CA HIS A 485 3.86 21.56 -3.35
C HIS A 485 4.33 20.21 -2.78
N SER A 486 3.42 19.43 -2.17
CA SER A 486 3.72 18.08 -1.67
C SER A 486 4.14 17.13 -2.80
N GLN A 487 3.48 17.22 -3.96
CA GLN A 487 3.86 16.47 -5.17
C GLN A 487 5.23 16.90 -5.72
N ALA A 488 5.53 18.21 -5.72
CA ALA A 488 6.84 18.72 -6.15
C ALA A 488 7.97 18.26 -5.21
N LEU A 489 7.74 18.25 -3.89
CA LEU A 489 8.69 17.70 -2.91
C LEU A 489 8.89 16.19 -3.10
N TYR A 490 7.81 15.42 -3.24
CA TYR A 490 7.87 13.98 -3.52
C TYR A 490 8.64 13.67 -4.80
N ASN A 491 8.40 14.41 -5.89
CA ASN A 491 9.12 14.24 -7.15
C ASN A 491 10.62 14.57 -6.98
N CYS A 492 10.96 15.66 -6.29
CA CYS A 492 12.35 16.04 -6.05
C CYS A 492 13.10 15.02 -5.18
N GLU A 493 12.44 14.42 -4.18
CA GLU A 493 12.99 13.32 -3.40
C GLU A 493 13.12 12.04 -4.24
N ASN A 494 12.14 11.71 -5.08
CA ASN A 494 12.21 10.58 -5.99
C ASN A 494 13.38 10.73 -7.00
N ASP A 495 13.57 11.91 -7.59
CA ASP A 495 14.71 12.22 -8.45
C ASP A 495 16.06 12.07 -7.71
N ARG A 496 16.12 12.50 -6.44
CA ARG A 496 17.28 12.29 -5.56
C ARG A 496 17.55 10.80 -5.34
N HIS A 497 16.51 9.99 -5.12
CA HIS A 497 16.65 8.54 -4.97
C HIS A 497 17.12 7.87 -6.27
N VAL A 498 16.56 8.23 -7.44
CA VAL A 498 17.01 7.73 -8.75
C VAL A 498 18.50 8.03 -8.98
N GLN A 499 18.95 9.26 -8.70
CA GLN A 499 20.36 9.64 -8.81
C GLN A 499 21.28 8.90 -7.82
N VAL A 500 20.77 8.42 -6.69
CA VAL A 500 21.55 7.59 -5.75
C VAL A 500 21.63 6.15 -6.26
N VAL A 501 20.52 5.60 -6.77
CA VAL A 501 20.49 4.27 -7.38
C VAL A 501 21.44 4.21 -8.59
N GLU A 502 21.39 5.17 -9.51
CA GLU A 502 22.29 5.24 -10.68
C GLU A 502 23.78 5.25 -10.27
N LYS A 503 24.14 5.98 -9.20
CA LYS A 503 25.51 6.02 -8.66
C LYS A 503 25.91 4.69 -8.02
N LEU A 504 25.01 4.01 -7.33
CA LEU A 504 25.24 2.69 -6.75
C LEU A 504 25.38 1.61 -7.84
N GLU A 505 24.54 1.64 -8.88
CA GLU A 505 24.64 0.76 -10.04
C GLU A 505 25.95 0.98 -10.82
N ALA A 506 26.36 2.24 -11.02
CA ALA A 506 27.65 2.57 -11.60
C ALA A 506 28.83 2.07 -10.75
N CYS A 507 28.74 2.20 -9.42
CA CYS A 507 29.73 1.69 -8.48
C CYS A 507 29.83 0.15 -8.52
N LEU A 508 28.70 -0.56 -8.44
CA LEU A 508 28.62 -2.01 -8.57
C LEU A 508 29.14 -2.50 -9.92
N SER A 509 28.82 -1.81 -11.02
CA SER A 509 29.35 -2.10 -12.36
C SER A 509 30.88 -1.93 -12.41
N ASN A 510 31.44 -0.96 -11.70
CA ASN A 510 32.88 -0.75 -11.61
C ASN A 510 33.56 -1.85 -10.78
N ILE A 511 33.02 -2.18 -9.61
CA ILE A 511 33.53 -3.27 -8.75
C ILE A 511 33.47 -4.62 -9.50
N GLN A 512 32.39 -4.90 -10.23
CA GLN A 512 32.28 -6.09 -11.07
C GLN A 512 33.31 -6.13 -12.22
N LYS A 513 33.72 -4.98 -12.75
CA LYS A 513 34.81 -4.89 -13.75
C LYS A 513 36.17 -5.09 -13.10
N GLN A 514 36.41 -4.51 -11.93
CA GLN A 514 37.65 -4.69 -11.15
C GLN A 514 37.84 -6.15 -10.74
N HIS A 515 36.85 -6.79 -10.12
CA HIS A 515 36.91 -8.22 -9.77
C HIS A 515 37.13 -9.12 -11.01
N ARG A 516 36.57 -8.76 -12.17
CA ARG A 516 36.82 -9.49 -13.43
C ARG A 516 38.28 -9.35 -13.88
N GLN A 517 38.83 -8.14 -13.85
CA GLN A 517 40.23 -7.87 -14.17
C GLN A 517 41.20 -8.55 -13.17
N GLU A 518 40.86 -8.58 -11.89
CA GLU A 518 41.63 -9.30 -10.86
C GLU A 518 41.60 -10.82 -11.09
N MET A 519 40.45 -11.39 -11.44
CA MET A 519 40.36 -12.80 -11.81
C MET A 519 41.14 -13.11 -13.09
N GLU A 520 41.09 -12.26 -14.12
CA GLU A 520 41.91 -12.39 -15.33
C GLU A 520 43.42 -12.24 -15.04
N HIS A 521 43.80 -11.38 -14.09
CA HIS A 521 45.18 -11.23 -13.62
C HIS A 521 45.66 -12.46 -12.82
N ILE A 522 44.81 -13.03 -11.96
CA ILE A 522 45.12 -14.26 -11.22
C ILE A 522 45.25 -15.45 -12.19
N LEU A 523 44.33 -15.60 -13.14
CA LEU A 523 44.36 -16.66 -14.15
C LEU A 523 45.58 -16.54 -15.08
N SER A 524 45.92 -15.32 -15.54
CA SER A 524 47.12 -15.12 -16.35
C SER A 524 48.41 -15.37 -15.56
N LYS A 525 48.50 -14.96 -14.29
CA LYS A 525 49.62 -15.34 -13.42
C LYS A 525 49.74 -16.85 -13.26
N LYS A 526 48.64 -17.57 -12.99
CA LYS A 526 48.66 -19.04 -12.88
C LYS A 526 49.01 -19.73 -14.20
N ARG A 527 48.65 -19.13 -15.35
CA ARG A 527 49.10 -19.61 -16.66
C ARG A 527 50.61 -19.41 -16.87
N VAL A 528 51.20 -18.33 -16.39
CA VAL A 528 52.67 -18.12 -16.42
C VAL A 528 53.37 -19.13 -15.50
N GLU A 529 52.90 -19.30 -14.26
CA GLU A 529 53.45 -20.30 -13.32
C GLU A 529 53.39 -21.73 -13.90
N LEU A 530 52.31 -22.10 -14.62
CA LEU A 530 52.22 -23.37 -15.34
C LEU A 530 53.21 -23.47 -16.50
N ASN A 531 53.31 -22.45 -17.36
CA ASN A 531 54.27 -22.44 -18.47
C ASN A 531 55.73 -22.56 -17.97
N GLU A 532 56.06 -21.97 -16.82
CA GLU A 532 57.38 -22.06 -16.20
C GLU A 532 57.65 -23.49 -15.68
N LEU A 533 56.68 -24.11 -15.02
CA LEU A 533 56.76 -25.51 -14.58
C LEU A 533 56.87 -26.49 -15.75
N GLU A 534 56.11 -26.28 -16.84
CA GLU A 534 56.23 -27.05 -18.08
C GLU A 534 57.63 -26.89 -18.70
N SER A 535 58.18 -25.67 -18.71
CA SER A 535 59.54 -25.40 -19.21
C SER A 535 60.62 -26.10 -18.38
N GLU A 536 60.52 -26.13 -17.05
CA GLU A 536 61.46 -26.88 -16.21
C GLU A 536 61.29 -28.41 -16.37
N LEU A 537 60.06 -28.90 -16.54
CA LEU A 537 59.79 -30.31 -16.82
C LEU A 537 60.39 -30.73 -18.17
N ASP A 538 60.28 -29.90 -19.21
CA ASP A 538 60.91 -30.14 -20.52
C ASP A 538 62.44 -30.03 -20.46
N LYS A 539 63.02 -29.13 -19.65
CA LYS A 539 64.47 -29.13 -19.38
C LYS A 539 64.93 -30.40 -18.66
N GLN A 540 64.13 -30.92 -17.74
CA GLN A 540 64.41 -32.21 -17.06
C GLN A 540 64.29 -33.40 -18.02
N ARG A 541 63.27 -33.42 -18.89
CA ARG A 541 63.14 -34.40 -19.99
C ARG A 541 64.36 -34.33 -20.91
N GLU A 542 64.74 -33.15 -21.39
CA GLU A 542 65.89 -32.98 -22.28
C GLU A 542 67.19 -33.41 -21.60
N ARG A 543 67.42 -33.02 -20.34
CA ARG A 543 68.59 -33.47 -19.56
C ARG A 543 68.61 -34.99 -19.41
N THR A 544 67.46 -35.62 -19.18
CA THR A 544 67.34 -37.08 -19.05
C THR A 544 67.61 -37.77 -20.39
N ILE A 545 67.07 -37.24 -21.50
CA ILE A 545 67.33 -37.75 -22.86
C ILE A 545 68.81 -37.60 -23.23
N ARG A 546 69.44 -36.46 -22.90
CA ARG A 546 70.88 -36.24 -23.12
C ARG A 546 71.71 -37.24 -22.30
N LEU A 547 71.41 -37.43 -21.01
CA LEU A 547 72.09 -38.41 -20.16
C LEU A 547 71.89 -39.85 -20.67
N LEU A 548 70.69 -40.21 -21.14
CA LEU A 548 70.45 -41.50 -21.79
C LEU A 548 71.30 -41.64 -23.05
N SER A 549 71.34 -40.65 -23.94
CA SER A 549 72.17 -40.69 -25.15
C SER A 549 73.68 -40.75 -24.86
N GLU A 550 74.12 -40.18 -23.74
CA GLU A 550 75.50 -40.30 -23.25
C GLU A 550 75.78 -41.71 -22.72
N LYS A 551 74.85 -42.30 -21.97
CA LYS A 551 74.94 -43.70 -21.51
C LYS A 551 74.82 -44.72 -22.64
N ASP A 552 74.00 -44.46 -23.65
CA ASP A 552 73.93 -45.27 -24.87
C ASP A 552 75.24 -45.18 -25.66
N ARG A 553 75.88 -44.00 -25.71
CA ARG A 553 77.21 -43.82 -26.32
C ARG A 553 78.32 -44.49 -25.52
N GLU A 554 78.26 -44.47 -24.19
CA GLU A 554 79.14 -45.27 -23.33
C GLU A 554 78.92 -46.77 -23.56
N LEU A 555 77.68 -47.24 -23.60
CA LEU A 555 77.34 -48.64 -23.88
C LEU A 555 77.75 -49.06 -25.28
N GLU A 556 77.68 -48.18 -26.28
CA GLU A 556 78.26 -48.41 -27.62
C GLU A 556 79.79 -48.50 -27.57
N ALA A 557 80.47 -47.60 -26.85
CA ALA A 557 81.92 -47.64 -26.71
C ALA A 557 82.36 -48.92 -26.00
N VAL A 558 81.69 -49.29 -24.91
CA VAL A 558 81.89 -50.54 -24.17
C VAL A 558 81.59 -51.75 -25.05
N ARG A 559 80.49 -51.77 -25.84
CA ARG A 559 80.21 -52.85 -26.81
C ARG A 559 81.29 -52.98 -27.89
N LYS A 560 81.81 -51.85 -28.39
CA LYS A 560 82.93 -51.83 -29.37
C LYS A 560 84.25 -52.30 -28.75
N GLN A 561 84.45 -52.04 -27.46
CA GLN A 561 85.61 -52.46 -26.67
C GLN A 561 85.50 -53.90 -26.14
N ILE A 562 84.28 -54.45 -26.05
CA ILE A 562 83.97 -55.84 -25.69
C ILE A 562 83.99 -56.78 -26.91
N GLN A 563 84.10 -56.27 -28.15
CA GLN A 563 84.45 -57.13 -29.29
C GLN A 563 85.93 -57.54 -29.19
N PRO A 564 86.16 -58.82 -28.87
CA PRO A 564 86.69 -59.71 -29.90
C PRO A 564 85.75 -60.89 -30.22
N THR A 565 85.93 -61.45 -31.42
CA THR A 565 85.51 -62.83 -31.79
C THR A 565 84.03 -63.23 -31.63
N ALA A 566 83.17 -62.62 -32.46
CA ALA A 566 82.19 -63.30 -33.33
C ALA A 566 81.03 -64.17 -32.76
N ILE A 567 80.19 -64.63 -33.70
CA ILE A 567 79.21 -65.75 -33.65
C ILE A 567 77.74 -65.43 -33.28
N ILE A 568 76.88 -65.71 -34.28
CA ILE A 568 75.42 -66.02 -34.29
C ILE A 568 74.39 -64.87 -34.18
N ASP A 569 73.58 -64.84 -35.24
CA ASP A 569 72.31 -64.14 -35.41
C ASP A 569 71.21 -64.59 -34.42
N ASN A 570 70.21 -63.74 -34.19
CA ASN A 570 68.91 -64.03 -34.82
C ASN A 570 67.97 -62.81 -34.90
N LYS A 571 67.08 -62.85 -35.90
CA LYS A 571 66.01 -61.88 -36.10
C LYS A 571 64.72 -62.40 -35.49
N THR A 572 63.99 -61.55 -34.78
CA THR A 572 62.52 -61.56 -34.80
C THR A 572 62.02 -60.13 -34.71
N SER A 573 61.56 -59.61 -35.85
CA SER A 573 60.76 -58.38 -35.91
C SER A 573 59.35 -58.69 -35.42
N HIS A 574 58.71 -57.79 -34.68
CA HIS A 574 57.28 -57.55 -34.83
C HIS A 574 56.97 -56.07 -34.67
N SER A 575 56.09 -55.59 -35.54
CA SER A 575 55.58 -54.21 -35.59
C SER A 575 54.13 -54.17 -35.13
N SER A 576 53.60 -52.93 -35.11
CA SER A 576 52.19 -52.59 -35.39
C SER A 576 51.09 -53.03 -34.41
N SER A 577 50.49 -51.99 -33.82
CA SER A 577 49.04 -51.66 -33.83
C SER A 577 48.05 -52.39 -32.91
N ASP A 578 47.49 -51.58 -32.01
CA ASP A 578 46.05 -51.23 -31.93
C ASP A 578 45.04 -52.01 -31.05
N ILE A 579 44.49 -51.23 -30.09
CA ILE A 579 43.06 -50.95 -29.87
C ILE A 579 42.21 -51.83 -28.89
N GLN A 580 41.47 -51.10 -28.01
CA GLN A 580 40.23 -51.40 -27.27
C GLN A 580 40.19 -52.33 -26.02
N SER A 581 40.31 -51.68 -24.85
CA SER A 581 39.21 -51.39 -23.89
C SER A 581 38.44 -52.49 -23.12
N ILE A 582 38.28 -52.22 -21.80
CA ILE A 582 37.15 -52.61 -20.91
C ILE A 582 37.16 -54.12 -20.50
N ASP A 583 36.93 -54.55 -19.24
CA ASP A 583 36.21 -53.93 -18.11
C ASP A 583 36.80 -54.25 -16.70
N GLU A 584 36.18 -53.64 -15.67
CA GLU A 584 36.11 -54.02 -14.24
C GLU A 584 37.38 -54.03 -13.33
N ALA A 585 37.12 -53.83 -12.03
CA ALA A 585 38.06 -53.68 -10.88
C ALA A 585 37.49 -54.48 -9.66
N PRO A 586 38.04 -54.48 -8.42
CA PRO A 586 39.16 -53.70 -7.86
C PRO A 586 40.08 -54.45 -6.83
N THR A 587 40.96 -53.69 -6.14
CA THR A 587 41.47 -53.93 -4.76
C THR A 587 42.29 -55.20 -4.45
N ILE A 588 43.61 -55.23 -4.74
CA ILE A 588 44.64 -55.89 -3.89
C ILE A 588 46.02 -55.16 -3.96
N ILE A 589 46.18 -53.95 -3.40
CA ILE A 589 47.51 -53.42 -3.00
C ILE A 589 47.37 -52.55 -1.74
N ASN A 590 47.52 -53.13 -0.53
CA ASN A 590 47.64 -52.34 0.71
C ASN A 590 48.42 -53.01 1.87
N GLU A 591 49.19 -54.08 1.63
CA GLU A 591 49.84 -54.87 2.71
C GLU A 591 51.38 -54.87 2.70
N LEU A 592 52.04 -54.10 1.83
CA LEU A 592 53.50 -54.09 1.67
C LEU A 592 54.22 -52.81 2.12
N PHE A 593 53.58 -51.96 2.94
CA PHE A 593 54.19 -50.71 3.45
C PHE A 593 54.02 -50.47 4.97
N SER A 594 53.78 -51.53 5.76
CA SER A 594 53.49 -51.40 7.20
C SER A 594 54.27 -52.40 8.08
N ARG A 595 55.60 -52.43 7.98
CA ARG A 595 56.45 -53.13 8.97
C ARG A 595 57.81 -52.46 9.19
N HIS A 596 58.09 -52.16 10.47
CA HIS A 596 59.26 -51.48 11.03
C HIS A 596 59.40 -50.00 10.62
N HIS A 597 58.98 -49.02 11.43
CA HIS A 597 59.32 -48.61 12.81
C HIS A 597 60.64 -47.84 13.01
N HIS A 598 60.51 -46.83 13.87
CA HIS A 598 61.52 -45.89 14.36
C HIS A 598 62.65 -46.52 15.21
N HIS A 599 63.65 -45.69 15.51
CA HIS A 599 64.80 -45.92 16.40
C HIS A 599 65.88 -46.85 15.77
N SER A 600 67.16 -46.47 15.72
CA SER A 600 67.95 -45.99 16.86
C SER A 600 69.11 -45.05 16.46
N SER A 601 69.76 -44.47 17.47
CA SER A 601 70.98 -43.65 17.33
C SER A 601 72.25 -44.47 17.60
N SER A 602 73.36 -44.11 16.94
CA SER A 602 74.76 -44.28 17.39
C SER A 602 75.22 -45.63 17.95
N THR A 603 76.06 -46.35 17.19
CA THR A 603 77.26 -47.01 17.76
C THR A 603 78.46 -47.06 16.79
N ILE A 604 79.63 -46.84 17.36
CA ILE A 604 80.99 -46.79 16.79
C ILE A 604 81.45 -48.12 16.14
N GLY A 605 82.26 -48.05 15.06
CA GLY A 605 83.07 -49.17 14.56
C GLY A 605 83.75 -48.90 13.20
N GLY A 606 85.09 -48.81 13.17
CA GLY A 606 85.91 -48.77 11.93
C GLY A 606 86.39 -50.16 11.48
N PRO A 607 87.31 -50.32 10.48
CA PRO A 607 88.36 -49.34 10.09
C PRO A 607 88.72 -49.19 8.57
N ILE A 608 89.42 -48.09 8.22
CA ILE A 608 90.58 -47.95 7.27
C ILE A 608 90.46 -48.56 5.84
N SER A 609 90.70 -47.92 4.68
CA SER A 609 91.39 -46.66 4.23
C SER A 609 91.02 -46.38 2.74
N PRO A 610 91.55 -45.35 2.02
CA PRO A 610 92.10 -44.04 2.41
C PRO A 610 91.37 -42.85 1.71
N ILE A 611 91.01 -41.76 2.39
CA ILE A 611 91.80 -40.50 2.44
C ILE A 611 92.44 -40.17 1.07
N HIS A 612 91.90 -39.24 0.27
CA HIS A 612 92.14 -37.80 0.51
C HIS A 612 91.07 -36.80 -0.01
N ALA A 613 90.04 -37.24 -0.75
CA ALA A 613 89.09 -36.32 -1.40
C ALA A 613 87.96 -35.84 -0.46
N ASP A 614 87.48 -36.72 0.42
CA ASP A 614 86.19 -36.54 1.09
C ASP A 614 86.19 -35.49 2.22
N ASN A 615 87.34 -35.04 2.71
CA ASN A 615 87.39 -34.05 3.80
C ASN A 615 86.71 -32.72 3.41
N ASN A 616 86.85 -32.27 2.16
CA ASN A 616 86.13 -31.09 1.68
C ASN A 616 84.64 -31.37 1.46
N ASN A 617 84.28 -32.58 1.03
CA ASN A 617 82.91 -32.95 0.73
C ASN A 617 82.08 -33.18 2.01
N LEU A 618 82.69 -33.80 3.02
CA LEU A 618 82.16 -33.98 4.37
C LEU A 618 82.07 -32.64 5.12
N LEU A 619 83.09 -31.77 5.02
CA LEU A 619 83.02 -30.44 5.65
C LEU A 619 81.95 -29.56 4.97
N TYR A 620 81.82 -29.62 3.64
CA TYR A 620 80.74 -28.96 2.92
C TYR A 620 79.36 -29.53 3.31
N PHE A 621 79.20 -30.84 3.40
CA PHE A 621 77.96 -31.47 3.84
C PHE A 621 77.59 -31.12 5.28
N ILE A 622 78.57 -31.06 6.20
CA ILE A 622 78.38 -30.59 7.58
C ILE A 622 77.98 -29.11 7.59
N GLN A 623 78.59 -28.28 6.75
CA GLN A 623 78.23 -26.86 6.63
C GLN A 623 76.83 -26.68 6.04
N GLU A 624 76.46 -27.44 5.01
CA GLU A 624 75.12 -27.42 4.42
C GLU A 624 74.07 -27.94 5.42
N GLN A 625 74.38 -28.99 6.18
CA GLN A 625 73.54 -29.48 7.26
C GLN A 625 73.40 -28.43 8.37
N GLN A 626 74.47 -27.74 8.77
CA GLN A 626 74.40 -26.66 9.76
C GLN A 626 73.55 -25.47 9.25
N LEU A 627 73.65 -25.11 7.97
CA LEU A 627 72.81 -24.09 7.35
C LEU A 627 71.34 -24.52 7.32
N ARG A 628 71.05 -25.77 6.95
CA ARG A 628 69.68 -26.31 6.98
C ARG A 628 69.15 -26.49 8.41
N GLU A 629 69.98 -26.81 9.40
CA GLU A 629 69.59 -26.84 10.82
C GLU A 629 69.36 -25.43 11.37
N GLN A 630 70.13 -24.43 10.93
CA GLN A 630 69.92 -23.02 11.25
C GLN A 630 68.62 -22.48 10.62
N GLU A 631 68.33 -22.85 9.37
CA GLU A 631 67.07 -22.51 8.68
C GLU A 631 65.87 -23.22 9.32
N VAL A 632 65.97 -24.51 9.63
CA VAL A 632 64.94 -25.24 10.39
C VAL A 632 64.77 -24.63 11.79
N SER A 633 65.83 -24.10 12.40
CA SER A 633 65.76 -23.39 13.69
C SER A 633 65.07 -22.03 13.58
N SER A 634 65.36 -21.22 12.56
CA SER A 634 64.66 -19.95 12.33
C SER A 634 63.19 -20.17 11.94
N LEU A 635 62.90 -21.13 11.06
CA LEU A 635 61.52 -21.53 10.72
C LEU A 635 60.76 -22.06 11.95
N ARG A 636 61.40 -22.81 12.85
CA ARG A 636 60.78 -23.24 14.13
C ARG A 636 60.50 -22.07 15.07
N LYS A 637 61.40 -21.07 15.15
CA LYS A 637 61.18 -19.84 15.93
C LYS A 637 60.04 -19.01 15.36
N GLN A 638 60.05 -18.74 14.05
CA GLN A 638 58.98 -18.04 13.35
C GLN A 638 57.64 -18.78 13.48
N ARG A 639 57.62 -20.12 13.39
CA ARG A 639 56.42 -20.92 13.65
C ARG A 639 55.93 -20.75 15.10
N HIS A 640 56.83 -20.72 16.07
CA HIS A 640 56.46 -20.50 17.48
C HIS A 640 55.94 -19.07 17.73
N GLU A 641 56.54 -18.06 17.12
CA GLU A 641 56.06 -16.66 17.17
C GLU A 641 54.68 -16.52 16.51
N LEU A 642 54.43 -17.22 15.41
CA LEU A 642 53.11 -17.32 14.77
C LEU A 642 52.11 -18.10 15.64
N GLU A 643 52.51 -19.21 16.26
CA GLU A 643 51.65 -19.93 17.22
C GLU A 643 51.28 -19.05 18.43
N VAL A 644 52.23 -18.27 18.97
CA VAL A 644 51.99 -17.36 20.10
C VAL A 644 51.05 -16.23 19.68
N THR A 645 51.29 -15.57 18.54
CA THR A 645 50.37 -14.52 18.05
C THR A 645 48.98 -15.06 17.69
N ILE A 646 48.86 -16.30 17.21
CA ILE A 646 47.57 -16.99 17.04
C ILE A 646 46.87 -17.24 18.39
N ARG A 647 47.60 -17.69 19.43
CA ARG A 647 47.05 -17.85 20.79
C ARG A 647 46.60 -16.51 21.37
N ASP A 648 47.39 -15.45 21.21
CA ASP A 648 47.05 -14.10 21.68
C ASP A 648 45.84 -13.50 20.96
N LEU A 649 45.71 -13.74 19.65
CA LEU A 649 44.52 -13.36 18.89
C LEU A 649 43.30 -14.18 19.33
N HIS A 650 43.44 -15.48 19.53
CA HIS A 650 42.35 -16.33 20.04
C HIS A 650 41.90 -15.92 21.45
N ASN A 651 42.84 -15.58 22.34
CA ASN A 651 42.54 -15.04 23.66
C ASN A 651 41.80 -13.69 23.59
N LYS A 652 42.19 -12.80 22.67
CA LYS A 652 41.48 -11.53 22.43
C LYS A 652 40.06 -11.75 21.92
N TYR A 653 39.87 -12.60 20.91
CA TYR A 653 38.54 -12.95 20.42
C TYR A 653 37.69 -13.64 21.49
N SER A 654 38.24 -14.52 22.31
CA SER A 654 37.53 -15.13 23.44
C SER A 654 37.10 -14.06 24.46
N PHE A 655 37.98 -13.11 24.80
CA PHE A 655 37.66 -12.00 25.70
C PHE A 655 36.61 -11.04 25.13
N GLU A 656 36.63 -10.79 23.82
CA GLU A 656 35.61 -9.99 23.11
C GLU A 656 34.26 -10.71 23.04
N ILE A 657 34.25 -12.02 22.72
CA ILE A 657 33.05 -12.87 22.77
C ILE A 657 32.45 -12.90 24.18
N ASN A 658 33.27 -13.06 25.22
CA ASN A 658 32.81 -13.05 26.61
C ASN A 658 32.24 -11.67 26.99
N GLN A 659 32.87 -10.57 26.57
CA GLN A 659 32.29 -9.23 26.77
C GLN A 659 30.93 -9.09 26.08
N LEU A 660 30.84 -9.47 24.80
CA LEU A 660 29.61 -9.42 24.02
C LEU A 660 28.50 -10.28 24.65
N GLN A 661 28.82 -11.46 25.16
CA GLN A 661 27.92 -12.29 25.95
C GLN A 661 27.42 -11.54 27.19
N THR A 662 28.30 -10.95 28.02
CA THR A 662 27.84 -10.17 29.19
C THR A 662 27.09 -8.87 28.83
N THR A 663 27.19 -8.35 27.60
CA THR A 663 26.33 -7.25 27.14
C THR A 663 24.98 -7.74 26.62
N ILE A 664 24.94 -8.91 25.96
CA ILE A 664 23.70 -9.57 25.55
C ILE A 664 22.89 -10.00 26.77
N GLU A 665 23.54 -10.54 27.81
CA GLU A 665 22.91 -10.87 29.10
C GLU A 665 22.28 -9.63 29.75
N LYS A 666 23.03 -8.52 29.89
CA LYS A 666 22.49 -7.26 30.43
C LYS A 666 21.34 -6.70 29.59
N LEU A 667 21.44 -6.74 28.26
CA LEU A 667 20.37 -6.29 27.37
C LEU A 667 19.13 -7.21 27.44
N ASN A 668 19.31 -8.51 27.70
CA ASN A 668 18.20 -9.43 27.95
C ASN A 668 17.54 -9.17 29.32
N ASP A 669 18.32 -8.95 30.38
CA ASP A 669 17.84 -8.53 31.70
C ASP A 669 17.04 -7.21 31.59
N ASP A 670 17.57 -6.21 30.87
CA ASP A 670 16.90 -4.93 30.62
C ASP A 670 15.62 -5.11 29.78
N LEU A 671 15.63 -5.99 28.77
CA LEU A 671 14.43 -6.32 27.98
C LEU A 671 13.38 -7.08 28.80
N GLU A 672 13.77 -7.94 29.73
CA GLU A 672 12.83 -8.59 30.66
C GLU A 672 12.26 -7.59 31.66
N HIS A 673 13.11 -6.74 32.25
CA HIS A 673 12.68 -5.61 33.09
C HIS A 673 11.71 -4.68 32.35
N MET A 674 11.97 -4.36 31.08
CA MET A 674 11.08 -3.55 30.26
C MET A 674 9.77 -4.26 29.92
N LYS A 675 9.78 -5.56 29.60
CA LYS A 675 8.54 -6.37 29.39
C LYS A 675 7.67 -6.44 30.65
N LEU A 676 8.29 -6.62 31.82
CA LEU A 676 7.58 -6.61 33.11
C LEU A 676 7.03 -5.21 33.41
N SER A 677 7.75 -4.15 33.03
CA SER A 677 7.30 -2.76 33.16
C SER A 677 6.14 -2.41 32.20
N THR A 678 6.18 -2.85 30.94
CA THR A 678 5.05 -2.66 30.01
C THR A 678 3.84 -3.48 30.43
N GLN A 679 4.02 -4.74 30.84
CA GLN A 679 2.94 -5.57 31.38
C GLN A 679 2.30 -4.94 32.63
N ARG A 680 3.11 -4.39 33.54
CA ARG A 680 2.63 -3.60 34.70
C ARG A 680 1.80 -2.39 34.25
N ASN A 681 2.26 -1.64 33.25
CA ASN A 681 1.58 -0.44 32.76
C ASN A 681 0.30 -0.76 31.97
N GLU A 682 0.24 -1.87 31.22
CA GLU A 682 -0.99 -2.37 30.60
C GLU A 682 -2.02 -2.84 31.64
N LEU A 683 -1.57 -3.52 32.69
CA LEU A 683 -2.43 -3.93 33.81
C LEU A 683 -2.93 -2.74 34.65
N LEU A 684 -2.17 -1.64 34.71
CA LEU A 684 -2.61 -0.38 35.32
C LEU A 684 -3.61 0.38 34.44
N THR A 685 -3.37 0.46 33.13
CA THR A 685 -4.22 1.24 32.20
C THR A 685 -5.54 0.53 31.85
N LYS A 686 -5.59 -0.80 31.84
CA LYS A 686 -6.85 -1.56 31.60
C LYS A 686 -7.80 -1.63 32.80
N ASN A 687 -7.41 -1.15 33.99
CA ASN A 687 -8.15 -1.47 35.23
C ASN A 687 -8.36 -0.28 36.20
N GLU A 688 -9.25 0.67 35.86
CA GLU A 688 -9.81 1.62 36.84
C GLU A 688 -10.37 0.90 38.09
N HIS A 689 -11.06 -0.23 37.88
CA HIS A 689 -11.62 -1.07 38.93
C HIS A 689 -10.56 -1.63 39.90
N ASN A 690 -9.33 -1.90 39.42
CA ASN A 690 -8.23 -2.38 40.26
C ASN A 690 -7.57 -1.22 41.02
N ILE A 691 -7.57 0.00 40.47
CA ILE A 691 -7.14 1.20 41.20
C ILE A 691 -8.04 1.42 42.43
N ASP A 692 -9.36 1.27 42.29
CA ASP A 692 -10.29 1.39 43.43
C ASP A 692 -10.19 0.22 44.42
N TYR A 693 -9.94 -1.00 43.94
CA TYR A 693 -9.61 -2.12 44.82
C TYR A 693 -8.30 -1.87 45.61
N ILE A 694 -7.25 -1.37 44.96
CA ILE A 694 -5.99 -0.99 45.61
C ILE A 694 -6.21 0.13 46.64
N LYS A 695 -7.01 1.17 46.32
CA LYS A 695 -7.40 2.23 47.29
C LYS A 695 -8.06 1.62 48.53
N ASN A 696 -9.02 0.71 48.35
CA ASN A 696 -9.74 0.08 49.45
C ASN A 696 -8.83 -0.83 50.30
N VAL A 697 -8.00 -1.68 49.68
CA VAL A 697 -7.03 -2.53 50.39
C VAL A 697 -5.99 -1.68 51.14
N PHE A 698 -5.51 -0.58 50.54
CA PHE A 698 -4.57 0.34 51.19
C PHE A 698 -5.21 1.13 52.34
N TYR A 699 -6.45 1.57 52.18
CA TYR A 699 -7.25 2.22 53.22
C TYR A 699 -7.47 1.29 54.43
N HIS A 700 -7.85 0.03 54.18
CA HIS A 700 -7.96 -0.98 55.23
C HIS A 700 -6.60 -1.37 55.85
N TYR A 701 -5.50 -1.38 55.08
CA TYR A 701 -4.14 -1.55 55.61
C TYR A 701 -3.75 -0.42 56.58
N LEU A 702 -4.10 0.83 56.28
CA LEU A 702 -3.86 1.97 57.16
C LEU A 702 -4.73 1.93 58.44
N LEU A 703 -6.01 1.55 58.31
CA LEU A 703 -6.96 1.47 59.44
C LEU A 703 -6.79 0.24 60.34
N ALA A 704 -6.18 -0.84 59.85
CA ALA A 704 -5.96 -2.03 60.66
C ALA A 704 -4.99 -1.74 61.83
N ASN A 705 -5.28 -2.27 63.02
CA ASN A 705 -4.35 -2.26 64.15
C ASN A 705 -3.61 -3.60 64.33
N ASP A 706 -4.12 -4.68 63.73
CA ASP A 706 -3.49 -6.01 63.78
C ASP A 706 -2.40 -6.18 62.72
N THR A 707 -1.21 -6.61 63.16
CA THR A 707 -0.06 -6.94 62.32
C THR A 707 -0.36 -8.08 61.34
N GLN A 708 -1.21 -9.05 61.68
CA GLN A 708 -1.54 -10.16 60.78
C GLN A 708 -2.45 -9.71 59.63
N VAL A 709 -3.48 -8.91 59.90
CA VAL A 709 -4.32 -8.28 58.87
C VAL A 709 -3.50 -7.31 58.01
N LYS A 710 -2.57 -6.56 58.61
CA LYS A 710 -1.59 -5.77 57.84
C LYS A 710 -0.73 -6.65 56.94
N HIS A 711 -0.28 -7.81 57.40
CA HIS A 711 0.53 -8.72 56.59
C HIS A 711 -0.24 -9.30 55.40
N THR A 712 -1.49 -9.72 55.58
CA THR A 712 -2.31 -10.24 54.46
C THR A 712 -2.62 -9.15 53.43
N MET A 713 -3.02 -7.95 53.88
CA MET A 713 -3.27 -6.82 52.98
C MET A 713 -1.99 -6.30 52.30
N ALA A 714 -0.85 -6.27 52.99
CA ALA A 714 0.44 -5.92 52.38
C ALA A 714 0.91 -6.95 51.34
N ASN A 715 0.69 -8.24 51.59
CA ASN A 715 1.05 -9.28 50.63
C ASN A 715 0.10 -9.28 49.42
N ALA A 716 -1.19 -8.96 49.62
CA ALA A 716 -2.11 -8.67 48.53
C ALA A 716 -1.59 -7.48 47.70
N LEU A 717 -1.28 -6.34 48.33
CA LEU A 717 -0.74 -5.16 47.65
C LEU A 717 0.56 -5.46 46.89
N MET A 718 1.53 -6.16 47.48
CA MET A 718 2.79 -6.55 46.79
C MET A 718 2.54 -7.45 45.58
N THR A 719 1.50 -8.29 45.62
CA THR A 719 1.13 -9.19 44.51
C THR A 719 0.40 -8.43 43.41
N ILE A 720 -0.61 -7.62 43.75
CA ILE A 720 -1.39 -6.81 42.79
C ILE A 720 -0.49 -5.77 42.10
N LEU A 721 0.41 -5.14 42.85
CA LEU A 721 1.40 -4.18 42.35
C LEU A 721 2.68 -4.85 41.84
N HIS A 722 2.70 -6.19 41.66
CA HIS A 722 3.76 -6.96 41.00
C HIS A 722 5.18 -6.50 41.38
N PHE A 723 5.50 -6.52 42.67
CA PHE A 723 6.83 -6.14 43.18
C PHE A 723 7.90 -7.12 42.69
N SER A 724 9.07 -6.59 42.27
CA SER A 724 10.21 -7.43 41.92
C SER A 724 10.67 -8.26 43.12
N ILE A 725 11.26 -9.44 42.90
CA ILE A 725 11.79 -10.31 43.95
C ILE A 725 12.80 -9.54 44.84
N LYS A 726 13.62 -8.66 44.23
CA LYS A 726 14.59 -7.79 44.92
C LYS A 726 13.92 -6.71 45.80
N GLU A 727 12.71 -6.29 45.45
CA GLU A 727 11.93 -5.28 46.19
C GLU A 727 11.10 -5.93 47.30
N LYS A 728 10.44 -7.05 46.99
CA LYS A 728 9.74 -7.90 47.98
C LYS A 728 10.68 -8.29 49.12
N ALA A 729 11.90 -8.73 48.82
CA ALA A 729 12.92 -9.05 49.82
C ALA A 729 13.34 -7.83 50.68
N LYS A 730 13.36 -6.61 50.12
CA LYS A 730 13.59 -5.37 50.90
C LYS A 730 12.40 -5.01 51.79
N VAL A 731 11.17 -5.14 51.27
CA VAL A 731 9.95 -4.90 52.04
C VAL A 731 9.80 -5.94 53.15
N GLU A 732 10.27 -7.17 52.96
CA GLU A 732 10.29 -8.22 53.97
C GLU A 732 11.42 -8.04 54.99
N SER A 733 12.63 -7.61 54.60
CA SER A 733 13.70 -7.31 55.55
C SER A 733 13.37 -6.11 56.47
N LEU A 734 12.66 -5.10 55.95
CA LEU A 734 12.15 -3.97 56.74
C LEU A 734 11.02 -4.35 57.73
N LYS A 735 10.32 -5.47 57.54
CA LYS A 735 9.34 -5.98 58.53
C LYS A 735 10.02 -6.52 59.79
N HIS A 736 11.22 -7.10 59.67
CA HIS A 736 11.94 -7.63 60.82
C HIS A 736 12.43 -6.52 61.76
N THR A 737 12.94 -5.40 61.22
CA THR A 737 13.44 -4.27 62.03
C THR A 737 12.33 -3.41 62.64
N SER A 738 11.18 -3.26 61.96
CA SER A 738 10.06 -2.44 62.45
C SER A 738 9.23 -3.11 63.56
N SER A 739 9.50 -4.37 63.90
CA SER A 739 8.85 -5.07 65.02
C SER A 739 9.13 -4.45 66.41
N LEU A 740 10.13 -3.55 66.53
CA LEU A 740 10.44 -2.83 67.78
C LEU A 740 9.90 -1.38 67.85
N THR A 741 9.31 -0.83 66.78
CA THR A 741 8.91 0.60 66.73
C THR A 741 7.43 0.80 66.41
N SER A 742 6.57 0.35 67.32
CA SER A 742 5.15 0.71 67.34
C SER A 742 4.94 2.18 67.71
N GLY A 743 5.06 3.08 66.72
CA GLY A 743 4.71 4.49 66.83
C GLY A 743 5.69 5.42 66.10
N GLY A 744 5.17 6.46 65.42
CA GLY A 744 6.00 7.54 64.88
C GLY A 744 5.95 7.79 63.36
N TRP A 745 4.80 7.63 62.69
CA TRP A 745 4.59 8.19 61.32
C TRP A 745 3.82 9.52 61.31
N PHE A 746 3.38 10.00 62.48
CA PHE A 746 2.95 11.39 62.70
C PHE A 746 3.77 11.99 63.84
N ASN A 747 4.92 12.57 63.50
CA ASN A 747 5.57 13.58 64.33
C ASN A 747 6.40 14.49 63.40
N TYR A 748 5.82 15.62 63.02
CA TYR A 748 6.44 16.61 62.14
C TYR A 748 7.21 17.63 62.99
N LYS A 749 8.55 17.57 62.98
CA LYS A 749 9.43 18.69 63.30
C LYS A 749 10.84 18.48 62.77
#